data_AF-A0A0D0GMY8-F1
#
_entry.id   AF-A0A0D0GMY8-F1
#
_cell.length_a   1.000
_cell.length_b   1.000
_cell.length_c   1.000
_cell.angle_alpha   90.00
_cell.angle_beta   90.00
_cell.angle_gamma   90.00
#
_symmetry.space_group_name_H-M   'P 1'
#
loop_
_entity.id
_entity.type
_entity.pdbx_description
1 polymer ?
#
loop_
_entity_poly.entity_id
_entity_poly.type
_entity_poly.pdbx_seq_one_letter_code
_entity_poly.pdbx_strand_id
1 'polypeptide(L)'
;MRRASWMGRSRRLRRTTPPALAPIFLALSFGLPAPADAAGPLPGGGQFVAGAGSIASNGTSLTINQTSSRGVIDWTSFSIGSGNRVTFKNGTGATLNRVTGGDPSSILGTLTATGSVYLINPQGIVVGPGGVITTGGRFVATTLDTDNSAFMAGGPLTLSGNSNASVVNLGKIGSSGGDVFLIARSAVDNRGSIGAPNGTAELAVGQTVLLQDASGGRQVFVQTGSGGTVLNRGAIEAAQISLQAADGNVYALAGNHEVLRATGTATRDGHIWLVADSGTVKLANPIRATNADGSGGTVDTVAGTLEFSRCAPVVLAGIWNITTPGFTVDTPAAIAFARSLNAGTSVNLQTTGANGQSGDIVVASNLRWTRGASLTLGAYRTLTVDKGVTIGNQGSGNLTLRADATAIDNGGSVINNGTVDWSKSTGIVSALYDMNGRYTPGTLIGNAAWSAPLYSGLVTQLTAYKLINSLDDINNLAGPDPSKFAANYALGKDIDAGGGYAGIGTHLNGGAFAFTGQFDGMDHTISNVWLPEGFFSTIGKTGVVRNLGITNASASGSFDFGPIGLLAQDNQGLVANVFTSGGVVGIGGGPGIFDAPPTGGLVGTNEGTIERAGSSAAVANDGAAGGLVGQNAGVIVQSFASGNVSGDNITEPGGLVGENSGSISQSYATGSVSGLTFYSGGLVANNSGVITESFATGSVTGMIVDPNYPPQLGGIAGANSGTIGSNVYWNVATTGQSQGGPGVSAANGLTAAQMSSPASFSGWSFAPGGVWAMPAGATNPVLAWQVSGH
;
A
#
# COMPACT_ATOMS: atom_id res chain seq x y z
N MET A 1 -5.72 67.68 -16.35
CA MET A 1 -4.43 67.69 -17.09
C MET A 1 -3.69 66.40 -16.82
N ARG A 2 -3.15 65.79 -17.89
CA ARG A 2 -2.17 64.68 -17.96
C ARG A 2 -2.60 63.28 -17.47
N ARG A 3 -3.07 62.49 -18.43
CA ARG A 3 -2.97 61.02 -18.49
C ARG A 3 -1.50 60.60 -18.43
N ALA A 4 -1.17 59.60 -17.61
CA ALA A 4 0.08 58.86 -17.72
C ALA A 4 -0.25 57.40 -18.03
N SER A 5 -0.02 57.02 -19.29
CA SER A 5 -0.05 55.64 -19.77
C SER A 5 1.25 54.94 -19.41
N TRP A 6 1.18 53.78 -18.76
CA TRP A 6 2.32 52.89 -18.58
C TRP A 6 2.28 51.81 -19.67
N MET A 7 3.23 51.91 -20.61
CA MET A 7 3.50 50.89 -21.62
C MET A 7 4.06 49.63 -20.96
N GLY A 8 3.30 48.55 -20.97
CA GLY A 8 3.80 47.20 -20.70
C GLY A 8 4.72 46.75 -21.85
N ARG A 9 6.02 46.68 -21.58
CA ARG A 9 6.97 45.99 -22.46
C ARG A 9 6.61 44.51 -22.51
N SER A 10 6.09 44.05 -23.65
CA SER A 10 5.98 42.63 -23.98
C SER A 10 7.39 42.04 -24.13
N ARG A 11 7.87 41.33 -23.11
CA ARG A 11 8.99 40.40 -23.27
C ARG A 11 8.51 39.28 -24.19
N ARG A 12 8.89 39.38 -25.47
CA ARG A 12 8.77 38.27 -26.43
C ARG A 12 9.41 37.03 -25.81
N LEU A 13 8.60 36.00 -25.59
CA LEU A 13 9.06 34.65 -25.28
C LEU A 13 10.04 34.24 -26.37
N ARG A 14 11.32 34.09 -26.00
CA ARG A 14 12.29 33.37 -26.82
C ARG A 14 11.72 31.97 -27.01
N ARG A 15 11.38 31.62 -28.26
CA ARG A 15 11.17 30.24 -28.68
C ARG A 15 12.42 29.46 -28.30
N THR A 16 12.35 28.68 -27.23
CA THR A 16 13.32 27.64 -26.93
C THR A 16 13.07 26.52 -27.93
N THR A 17 13.82 26.55 -29.03
CA THR A 17 14.02 25.36 -29.86
C THR A 17 14.53 24.23 -28.96
N PRO A 18 14.00 23.00 -29.09
CA PRO A 18 14.50 21.86 -28.32
C PRO A 18 16.00 21.67 -28.61
N PRO A 19 16.82 21.28 -27.62
CA PRO A 19 18.19 20.87 -27.91
C PRO A 19 18.12 19.71 -28.90
N ALA A 20 18.85 19.83 -30.00
CA ALA A 20 18.94 18.80 -31.01
C ALA A 20 19.37 17.49 -30.35
N LEU A 21 18.56 16.44 -30.51
CA LEU A 21 18.96 15.05 -30.29
C LEU A 21 20.27 14.83 -31.06
N ALA A 22 21.39 14.74 -30.36
CA ALA A 22 22.63 14.33 -30.99
C ALA A 22 22.42 12.90 -31.50
N PRO A 23 22.50 12.63 -32.81
CA PRO A 23 22.55 11.27 -33.29
C PRO A 23 23.81 10.64 -32.72
N ILE A 24 23.66 9.52 -32.02
CA ILE A 24 24.77 8.65 -31.64
C ILE A 24 25.37 8.16 -32.97
N PHE A 25 26.39 8.87 -33.47
CA PHE A 25 27.14 8.50 -34.64
C PHE A 25 28.00 7.28 -34.29
N LEU A 26 27.50 6.09 -34.61
CA LEU A 26 28.33 4.92 -34.80
C LEU A 26 28.98 5.07 -36.18
N ALA A 27 30.25 5.50 -36.23
CA ALA A 27 31.03 5.46 -37.45
C ALA A 27 31.47 4.01 -37.70
N LEU A 28 30.68 3.26 -38.47
CA LEU A 28 31.09 2.03 -39.12
C LEU A 28 30.76 2.18 -40.62
N SER A 29 31.74 2.66 -41.37
CA SER A 29 31.69 2.73 -42.83
C SER A 29 31.74 1.32 -43.43
N PHE A 30 30.62 0.85 -43.96
CA PHE A 30 30.56 -0.31 -44.85
C PHE A 30 30.60 0.18 -46.31
N GLY A 31 31.70 -0.13 -47.01
CA GLY A 31 31.78 -0.13 -48.47
C GLY A 31 31.74 -1.58 -48.99
N LEU A 32 30.97 -1.82 -50.06
CA LEU A 32 30.82 -3.10 -50.79
C LEU A 32 31.33 -2.92 -52.25
N PRO A 33 31.64 -3.99 -53.05
CA PRO A 33 31.01 -5.32 -53.03
C PRO A 33 31.94 -6.56 -53.10
N ALA A 34 31.30 -7.74 -52.90
CA ALA A 34 31.84 -9.11 -52.76
C ALA A 34 32.30 -9.76 -54.10
N PRO A 35 32.97 -10.96 -54.14
CA PRO A 35 32.41 -12.22 -53.61
C PRO A 35 33.41 -13.14 -52.87
N ALA A 36 32.93 -13.70 -51.75
CA ALA A 36 33.15 -15.05 -51.22
C ALA A 36 32.51 -15.03 -49.82
N ASP A 37 31.39 -15.73 -49.61
CA ASP A 37 30.81 -15.92 -48.28
C ASP A 37 31.73 -16.86 -47.47
N ALA A 38 32.90 -16.34 -47.08
CA ALA A 38 33.54 -16.79 -45.86
C ALA A 38 32.58 -16.37 -44.74
N ALA A 39 32.00 -17.36 -44.06
CA ALA A 39 31.25 -17.10 -42.84
C ALA A 39 32.10 -16.17 -41.95
N GLY A 40 31.48 -15.16 -41.34
CA GLY A 40 32.21 -14.10 -40.63
C GLY A 40 33.05 -14.63 -39.44
N PRO A 41 33.53 -13.78 -38.52
CA PRO A 41 34.38 -14.27 -37.44
C PRO A 41 33.65 -15.24 -36.50
N LEU A 42 34.39 -16.20 -35.92
CA LEU A 42 34.02 -16.91 -34.70
C LEU A 42 34.85 -16.34 -33.53
N PRO A 43 34.45 -16.55 -32.26
CA PRO A 43 35.27 -16.17 -31.12
C PRO A 43 36.67 -16.80 -31.18
N GLY A 44 37.69 -16.02 -30.84
CA GLY A 44 39.11 -16.38 -30.96
C GLY A 44 39.86 -16.30 -29.64
N GLY A 45 40.85 -17.18 -29.47
CA GLY A 45 41.78 -17.17 -28.33
C GLY A 45 41.20 -17.61 -26.99
N GLY A 46 40.05 -18.31 -26.99
CA GLY A 46 39.37 -18.73 -25.76
C GLY A 46 40.20 -19.67 -24.88
N GLN A 47 40.29 -19.38 -23.59
CA GLN A 47 40.94 -20.22 -22.57
C GLN A 47 40.14 -20.21 -21.26
N PHE A 48 39.89 -21.39 -20.69
CA PHE A 48 39.31 -21.48 -19.34
C PHE A 48 40.33 -21.02 -18.31
N VAL A 49 40.01 -19.95 -17.58
CA VAL A 49 40.85 -19.39 -16.49
C VAL A 49 40.30 -19.73 -15.10
N ALA A 50 39.04 -20.17 -15.02
CA ALA A 50 38.44 -20.80 -13.84
C ALA A 50 37.36 -21.80 -14.25
N GLY A 51 37.14 -22.84 -13.43
CA GLY A 51 36.27 -23.96 -13.81
C GLY A 51 36.94 -24.92 -14.80
N ALA A 52 36.14 -25.78 -15.45
CA ALA A 52 36.65 -26.79 -16.37
C ALA A 52 35.71 -27.00 -17.56
N GLY A 53 36.29 -27.26 -18.73
CA GLY A 53 35.57 -27.52 -19.97
C GLY A 53 36.50 -27.63 -21.18
N SER A 54 35.90 -27.72 -22.36
CA SER A 54 36.59 -27.73 -23.65
C SER A 54 35.93 -26.78 -24.65
N ILE A 55 36.74 -26.26 -25.58
CA ILE A 55 36.32 -25.38 -26.66
C ILE A 55 36.68 -26.08 -27.98
N ALA A 56 35.70 -26.34 -28.83
CA ALA A 56 35.87 -27.02 -30.10
C ALA A 56 35.29 -26.18 -31.25
N SER A 57 36.07 -25.94 -32.29
CA SER A 57 35.62 -25.28 -33.53
C SER A 57 35.42 -26.31 -34.64
N ASN A 58 34.36 -26.15 -35.43
CA ASN A 58 34.07 -26.95 -36.61
C ASN A 58 33.46 -26.06 -37.71
N GLY A 59 34.32 -25.56 -38.60
CA GLY A 59 33.90 -24.68 -39.70
C GLY A 59 33.20 -23.42 -39.20
N THR A 60 31.88 -23.35 -39.39
CA THR A 60 31.03 -22.21 -39.00
C THR A 60 30.46 -22.32 -37.58
N SER A 61 30.86 -23.34 -36.80
CA SER A 61 30.37 -23.53 -35.43
C SER A 61 31.48 -23.64 -34.39
N LEU A 62 31.23 -23.06 -33.22
CA LEU A 62 32.04 -23.19 -32.02
C LEU A 62 31.18 -23.80 -30.90
N THR A 63 31.65 -24.88 -30.27
CA THR A 63 30.99 -25.51 -29.12
C THR A 63 31.87 -25.38 -27.88
N ILE A 64 31.31 -24.81 -26.81
CA ILE A 64 31.90 -24.77 -25.47
C ILE A 64 31.20 -25.83 -24.64
N ASN A 65 31.91 -26.89 -24.25
CA ASN A 65 31.39 -27.90 -23.32
C ASN A 65 31.97 -27.61 -21.93
N GLN A 66 31.15 -27.09 -21.03
CA GLN A 66 31.55 -26.85 -19.65
C GLN A 66 31.15 -28.04 -18.78
N THR A 67 32.08 -28.54 -17.97
CA THR A 67 31.83 -29.66 -17.05
C THR A 67 31.67 -29.21 -15.60
N SER A 68 32.18 -28.03 -15.25
CA SER A 68 31.95 -27.41 -13.94
C SER A 68 30.61 -26.69 -13.86
N SER A 69 30.09 -26.46 -12.65
CA SER A 69 28.86 -25.67 -12.43
C SER A 69 29.02 -24.21 -12.84
N ARG A 70 30.23 -23.66 -12.69
CA ARG A 70 30.60 -22.32 -13.16
C ARG A 70 31.95 -22.37 -13.89
N GLY A 71 32.11 -21.54 -14.91
CA GLY A 71 33.35 -21.42 -15.67
C GLY A 71 33.60 -19.99 -16.12
N VAL A 72 34.88 -19.60 -16.16
CA VAL A 72 35.33 -18.32 -16.69
C VAL A 72 36.26 -18.59 -17.86
N ILE A 73 35.95 -17.97 -19.00
CA ILE A 73 36.73 -18.07 -20.24
C ILE A 73 37.18 -16.67 -20.65
N ASP A 74 38.48 -16.48 -20.75
CA ASP A 74 39.05 -15.27 -21.34
C ASP A 74 39.20 -15.46 -22.86
N TRP A 75 38.87 -14.43 -23.63
CA TRP A 75 38.87 -14.42 -25.10
C TRP A 75 39.67 -13.22 -25.62
N THR A 76 40.51 -13.43 -26.64
CA THR A 76 41.13 -12.29 -27.34
C THR A 76 40.11 -11.54 -28.18
N SER A 77 39.10 -12.24 -28.73
CA SER A 77 37.96 -11.62 -29.41
C SER A 77 36.72 -12.51 -29.30
N PHE A 78 35.55 -11.90 -29.21
CA PHE A 78 34.27 -12.62 -29.17
C PHE A 78 33.26 -11.97 -30.12
N SER A 79 33.22 -12.46 -31.36
CA SER A 79 32.25 -12.05 -32.38
C SER A 79 31.70 -13.28 -33.08
N ILE A 80 30.45 -13.20 -33.55
CA ILE A 80 29.76 -14.29 -34.25
C ILE A 80 29.24 -13.73 -35.58
N GLY A 81 29.93 -14.02 -36.67
CA GLY A 81 29.54 -13.61 -38.02
C GLY A 81 28.19 -14.17 -38.46
N SER A 82 27.60 -13.57 -39.49
CA SER A 82 26.39 -14.10 -40.12
C SER A 82 26.63 -15.55 -40.58
N GLY A 83 25.65 -16.42 -40.36
CA GLY A 83 25.75 -17.86 -40.66
C GLY A 83 26.53 -18.70 -39.64
N ASN A 84 27.25 -18.07 -38.70
CA ASN A 84 27.98 -18.80 -37.65
C ASN A 84 27.14 -19.09 -36.42
N ARG A 85 27.54 -20.12 -35.66
CA ARG A 85 26.88 -20.53 -34.42
C ARG A 85 27.85 -20.82 -33.28
N VAL A 86 27.63 -20.20 -32.12
CA VAL A 86 28.26 -20.57 -30.84
C VAL A 86 27.25 -21.31 -29.97
N THR A 87 27.66 -22.45 -29.41
CA THR A 87 26.82 -23.28 -28.53
C THR A 87 27.52 -23.54 -27.20
N PHE A 88 26.91 -23.13 -26.10
CA PHE A 88 27.34 -23.48 -24.74
C PHE A 88 26.54 -24.68 -24.23
N LYS A 89 27.24 -25.76 -23.90
CA LYS A 89 26.68 -26.90 -23.18
C LYS A 89 27.19 -26.84 -21.75
N ASN A 90 26.46 -26.13 -20.89
CA ASN A 90 26.84 -25.85 -19.50
C ASN A 90 25.78 -26.33 -18.48
N GLY A 91 24.84 -27.18 -18.90
CA GLY A 91 23.77 -27.69 -18.05
C GLY A 91 22.91 -26.55 -17.49
N THR A 92 22.64 -26.57 -16.19
CA THR A 92 22.04 -25.47 -15.42
C THR A 92 23.08 -24.46 -14.89
N GLY A 93 24.35 -24.66 -15.22
CA GLY A 93 25.47 -23.85 -14.77
C GLY A 93 25.60 -22.50 -15.48
N ALA A 94 26.64 -21.75 -15.14
CA ALA A 94 26.91 -20.42 -15.69
C ALA A 94 28.32 -20.32 -16.31
N THR A 95 28.44 -19.63 -17.44
CA THR A 95 29.72 -19.38 -18.11
C THR A 95 29.94 -17.89 -18.29
N LEU A 96 31.03 -17.35 -17.72
CA LEU A 96 31.48 -15.98 -17.92
C LEU A 96 32.51 -15.93 -19.05
N ASN A 97 32.25 -15.13 -20.06
CA ASN A 97 33.11 -14.90 -21.21
C ASN A 97 33.63 -13.48 -21.13
N ARG A 98 34.92 -13.31 -20.86
CA ARG A 98 35.57 -12.00 -20.76
C ARG A 98 36.42 -11.75 -21.98
N VAL A 99 36.17 -10.66 -22.69
CA VAL A 99 36.99 -10.22 -23.83
C VAL A 99 38.12 -9.34 -23.30
N THR A 100 39.36 -9.75 -23.56
CA THR A 100 40.59 -9.04 -23.14
C THR A 100 41.27 -8.28 -24.29
N GLY A 101 40.84 -8.50 -25.54
CA GLY A 101 41.34 -7.78 -26.70
C GLY A 101 40.68 -6.42 -26.94
N GLY A 102 41.12 -5.75 -28.01
CA GLY A 102 40.74 -4.37 -28.34
C GLY A 102 39.47 -4.19 -29.18
N ASP A 103 38.82 -5.28 -29.61
CA ASP A 103 37.69 -5.23 -30.54
C ASP A 103 36.32 -5.37 -29.83
N PRO A 104 35.28 -4.65 -30.30
CA PRO A 104 33.92 -4.84 -29.83
C PRO A 104 33.35 -6.19 -30.24
N SER A 105 32.42 -6.71 -29.44
CA SER A 105 31.70 -7.95 -29.75
C SER A 105 30.56 -7.70 -30.72
N SER A 106 30.65 -8.27 -31.93
CA SER A 106 29.58 -8.21 -32.94
C SER A 106 28.90 -9.57 -33.08
N ILE A 107 27.66 -9.68 -32.61
CA ILE A 107 26.84 -10.89 -32.67
C ILE A 107 25.84 -10.77 -33.82
N LEU A 108 26.24 -11.23 -35.00
CA LEU A 108 25.44 -11.24 -36.23
C LEU A 108 24.84 -12.62 -36.54
N GLY A 109 25.41 -13.69 -35.98
CA GLY A 109 24.93 -15.07 -36.08
C GLY A 109 24.15 -15.55 -34.84
N THR A 110 24.28 -16.83 -34.50
CA THR A 110 23.51 -17.45 -33.40
C THR A 110 24.38 -17.78 -32.18
N LEU A 111 23.92 -17.43 -30.98
CA LEU A 111 24.43 -17.91 -29.70
C LEU A 111 23.35 -18.72 -28.99
N THR A 112 23.65 -19.97 -28.62
CA THR A 112 22.76 -20.82 -27.82
C THR A 112 23.44 -21.32 -26.56
N ALA A 113 22.69 -21.47 -25.47
CA ALA A 113 23.18 -22.07 -24.23
C ALA A 113 22.10 -22.87 -23.49
N THR A 114 22.49 -23.98 -22.85
CA THR A 114 21.58 -24.74 -21.97
C THR A 114 21.34 -24.03 -20.63
N GLY A 115 22.35 -23.33 -20.11
CA GLY A 115 22.33 -22.61 -18.84
C GLY A 115 22.59 -21.12 -19.05
N SER A 116 23.32 -20.50 -18.12
CA SER A 116 23.55 -19.05 -18.11
C SER A 116 24.84 -18.66 -18.87
N VAL A 117 24.81 -17.53 -19.57
CA VAL A 117 25.95 -16.94 -20.29
C VAL A 117 26.12 -15.48 -19.91
N TYR A 118 27.33 -15.12 -19.50
CA TYR A 118 27.75 -13.75 -19.26
C TYR A 118 28.79 -13.39 -20.32
N LEU A 119 28.62 -12.25 -20.98
CA LEU A 119 29.54 -11.70 -21.96
C LEU A 119 29.98 -10.32 -21.47
N ILE A 120 31.27 -10.22 -21.10
CA ILE A 120 31.92 -8.99 -20.65
C ILE A 120 32.83 -8.51 -21.77
N ASN A 121 32.56 -7.31 -22.31
CA ASN A 121 33.45 -6.67 -23.26
C ASN A 121 33.49 -5.14 -23.04
N PRO A 122 34.57 -4.61 -22.43
CA PRO A 122 34.75 -3.17 -22.24
C PRO A 122 34.78 -2.34 -23.53
N GLN A 123 34.99 -2.95 -24.71
CA GLN A 123 34.99 -2.27 -26.00
C GLN A 123 33.59 -2.11 -26.60
N GLY A 124 32.58 -2.76 -26.01
CA GLY A 124 31.19 -2.69 -26.45
C GLY A 124 30.65 -4.00 -27.02
N ILE A 125 29.33 -4.12 -27.01
CA ILE A 125 28.61 -5.31 -27.46
C ILE A 125 27.46 -4.88 -28.38
N VAL A 126 27.40 -5.46 -29.56
CA VAL A 126 26.31 -5.24 -30.53
C VAL A 126 25.72 -6.58 -30.96
N VAL A 127 24.41 -6.76 -30.73
CA VAL A 127 23.63 -7.83 -31.37
C VAL A 127 23.01 -7.25 -32.63
N GLY A 128 23.47 -7.67 -33.81
CA GLY A 128 22.99 -7.13 -35.08
C GLY A 128 21.58 -7.61 -35.44
N PRO A 129 20.96 -7.06 -36.51
CA PRO A 129 19.58 -7.40 -36.89
C PRO A 129 19.32 -8.90 -37.17
N GLY A 130 20.33 -9.63 -37.67
CA GLY A 130 20.27 -11.08 -37.86
C GLY A 130 20.73 -11.90 -36.64
N GLY A 131 21.24 -11.24 -35.61
CA GLY A 131 21.76 -11.87 -34.40
C GLY A 131 20.66 -12.48 -33.55
N VAL A 132 20.86 -13.72 -33.11
CA VAL A 132 19.94 -14.44 -32.23
C VAL A 132 20.69 -15.01 -31.04
N ILE A 133 20.24 -14.68 -29.84
CA ILE A 133 20.75 -15.20 -28.57
C ILE A 133 19.62 -15.95 -27.88
N THR A 134 19.86 -17.19 -27.48
CA THR A 134 18.87 -18.00 -26.74
C THR A 134 19.56 -18.78 -25.63
N THR A 135 19.09 -18.61 -24.39
CA THR A 135 19.65 -19.26 -23.20
C THR A 135 18.57 -20.00 -22.41
N GLY A 136 18.94 -21.10 -21.74
CA GLY A 136 18.07 -21.78 -20.78
C GLY A 136 18.12 -21.15 -19.39
N GLY A 137 19.29 -20.62 -19.00
CA GLY A 137 19.48 -19.79 -17.80
C GLY A 137 19.53 -18.31 -18.16
N ARG A 138 20.31 -17.52 -17.41
CA ARG A 138 20.44 -16.07 -17.60
C ARG A 138 21.33 -15.71 -18.80
N PHE A 139 21.00 -14.62 -19.50
CA PHE A 139 21.95 -13.93 -20.37
C PHE A 139 22.35 -12.58 -19.78
N VAL A 140 23.65 -12.31 -19.64
CA VAL A 140 24.19 -11.00 -19.25
C VAL A 140 25.13 -10.50 -20.34
N ALA A 141 24.89 -9.32 -20.88
CA ALA A 141 25.83 -8.60 -21.73
C ALA A 141 26.24 -7.31 -21.05
N THR A 142 27.54 -7.11 -20.83
CA THR A 142 28.02 -5.93 -20.12
C THR A 142 29.36 -5.38 -20.60
N THR A 143 29.53 -4.07 -20.47
CA THR A 143 30.83 -3.38 -20.66
C THR A 143 31.59 -3.16 -19.35
N LEU A 144 30.98 -3.52 -18.21
CA LEU A 144 31.59 -3.47 -16.89
C LEU A 144 32.16 -4.84 -16.53
N ASP A 145 33.24 -4.88 -15.76
CA ASP A 145 33.90 -6.12 -15.37
C ASP A 145 33.49 -6.56 -13.96
N THR A 146 33.75 -7.82 -13.63
CA THR A 146 33.56 -8.38 -12.29
C THR A 146 34.68 -9.35 -11.94
N ASP A 147 34.85 -9.60 -10.65
CA ASP A 147 35.89 -10.49 -10.15
C ASP A 147 35.57 -11.98 -10.41
N ASN A 148 36.60 -12.75 -10.75
CA ASN A 148 36.46 -14.18 -11.04
C ASN A 148 36.04 -14.98 -9.80
N SER A 149 36.61 -14.69 -8.63
CA SER A 149 36.29 -15.42 -7.41
C SER A 149 34.85 -15.16 -6.97
N ALA A 150 34.37 -13.92 -7.11
CA ALA A 150 32.97 -13.57 -6.88
C ALA A 150 32.02 -14.32 -7.81
N PHE A 151 32.32 -14.36 -9.11
CA PHE A 151 31.53 -15.14 -10.08
C PHE A 151 31.49 -16.63 -9.72
N MET A 152 32.64 -17.21 -9.36
CA MET A 152 32.75 -18.63 -9.03
C MET A 152 32.03 -18.97 -7.72
N ALA A 153 31.96 -18.05 -6.75
CA ALA A 153 31.21 -18.22 -5.51
C ALA A 153 29.68 -18.27 -5.75
N GLY A 154 29.20 -17.63 -6.81
CA GLY A 154 27.80 -17.70 -7.24
C GLY A 154 26.80 -16.86 -6.45
N GLY A 155 27.28 -15.87 -5.70
CA GLY A 155 26.47 -14.86 -5.03
C GLY A 155 26.28 -13.58 -5.87
N PRO A 156 25.92 -12.45 -5.23
CA PRO A 156 25.81 -11.15 -5.88
C PRO A 156 27.10 -10.74 -6.58
N LEU A 157 26.97 -10.07 -7.72
CA LEU A 157 28.08 -9.60 -8.55
C LEU A 157 28.11 -8.08 -8.59
N THR A 158 29.19 -7.51 -8.09
CA THR A 158 29.51 -6.10 -8.35
C THR A 158 30.19 -6.00 -9.71
N LEU A 159 29.54 -5.25 -10.60
CA LEU A 159 30.02 -4.91 -11.93
C LEU A 159 30.53 -3.47 -11.92
N SER A 160 31.79 -3.25 -12.32
CA SER A 160 32.38 -1.91 -12.36
C SER A 160 33.43 -1.78 -13.46
N GLY A 161 33.72 -0.54 -13.86
CA GLY A 161 34.71 -0.29 -14.89
C GLY A 161 34.60 1.10 -15.50
N ASN A 162 35.66 1.49 -16.23
CA ASN A 162 35.77 2.82 -16.83
C ASN A 162 35.37 2.88 -18.31
N SER A 163 34.83 1.80 -18.87
CA SER A 163 34.39 1.75 -20.27
C SER A 163 33.33 2.81 -20.56
N ASN A 164 33.44 3.51 -21.68
CA ASN A 164 32.38 4.38 -22.22
C ASN A 164 31.64 3.73 -23.40
N ALA A 165 31.91 2.44 -23.66
CA ALA A 165 31.26 1.70 -24.73
C ALA A 165 29.79 1.41 -24.37
N SER A 166 29.04 0.97 -25.37
CA SER A 166 27.60 0.71 -25.25
C SER A 166 27.26 -0.76 -25.42
N VAL A 167 26.10 -1.15 -24.90
CA VAL A 167 25.44 -2.42 -25.25
C VAL A 167 24.26 -2.10 -26.15
N VAL A 168 24.26 -2.62 -27.37
CA VAL A 168 23.22 -2.35 -28.38
C VAL A 168 22.58 -3.66 -28.85
N ASN A 169 21.26 -3.75 -28.76
CA ASN A 169 20.49 -4.86 -29.32
C ASN A 169 19.66 -4.40 -30.52
N LEU A 170 19.98 -4.89 -31.71
CA LEU A 170 19.17 -4.75 -32.93
C LEU A 170 18.51 -6.07 -33.34
N GLY A 171 18.88 -7.18 -32.70
CA GLY A 171 18.45 -8.54 -33.03
C GLY A 171 17.46 -9.11 -32.02
N LYS A 172 17.56 -10.42 -31.76
CA LYS A 172 16.68 -11.14 -30.84
C LYS A 172 17.46 -11.74 -29.69
N ILE A 173 17.09 -11.40 -28.45
CA ILE A 173 17.67 -11.95 -27.23
C ILE A 173 16.56 -12.64 -26.45
N GLY A 174 16.77 -13.90 -26.07
CA GLY A 174 15.80 -14.70 -25.33
C GLY A 174 16.42 -15.51 -24.19
N SER A 175 15.72 -15.57 -23.07
CA SER A 175 15.94 -16.56 -22.02
C SER A 175 14.63 -17.30 -21.73
N SER A 176 14.66 -18.64 -21.80
CA SER A 176 13.45 -19.47 -21.64
C SER A 176 13.11 -19.78 -20.18
N GLY A 177 14.10 -19.84 -19.29
CA GLY A 177 13.94 -20.16 -17.87
C GLY A 177 14.69 -19.22 -16.92
N GLY A 178 15.30 -18.15 -17.43
CA GLY A 178 16.05 -17.18 -16.65
C GLY A 178 15.83 -15.75 -17.13
N ASP A 179 16.80 -14.90 -16.82
CA ASP A 179 16.70 -13.46 -17.01
C ASP A 179 17.57 -12.95 -18.18
N VAL A 180 17.34 -11.71 -18.61
CA VAL A 180 18.19 -11.00 -19.58
C VAL A 180 18.65 -9.67 -18.99
N PHE A 181 19.97 -9.45 -18.93
CA PHE A 181 20.58 -8.22 -18.43
C PHE A 181 21.46 -7.57 -19.49
N LEU A 182 21.19 -6.30 -19.79
CA LEU A 182 22.07 -5.46 -20.62
C LEU A 182 22.60 -4.31 -19.76
N ILE A 183 23.90 -4.31 -19.48
CA ILE A 183 24.49 -3.41 -18.46
C ILE A 183 25.68 -2.67 -19.06
N ALA A 184 25.64 -1.34 -19.06
CA ALA A 184 26.77 -0.53 -19.51
C ALA A 184 27.10 0.57 -18.50
N ARG A 185 28.22 1.25 -18.70
CA ARG A 185 28.48 2.48 -17.92
C ARG A 185 27.65 3.65 -18.42
N SER A 186 27.62 3.83 -19.74
CA SER A 186 27.17 5.08 -20.37
C SER A 186 25.90 4.90 -21.19
N ALA A 187 25.74 3.80 -21.93
CA ALA A 187 24.56 3.64 -22.79
C ALA A 187 24.16 2.19 -23.06
N VAL A 188 22.85 1.94 -23.00
CA VAL A 188 22.20 0.72 -23.48
C VAL A 188 21.09 1.12 -24.47
N ASP A 189 21.08 0.53 -25.67
CA ASP A 189 20.07 0.79 -26.71
C ASP A 189 19.46 -0.52 -27.23
N ASN A 190 18.21 -0.78 -26.88
CA ASN A 190 17.43 -1.88 -27.44
C ASN A 190 16.55 -1.35 -28.58
N ARG A 191 16.77 -1.81 -29.80
CA ARG A 191 15.88 -1.63 -30.98
C ARG A 191 15.34 -2.95 -31.52
N GLY A 192 15.85 -4.08 -31.00
CA GLY A 192 15.42 -5.42 -31.34
C GLY A 192 14.31 -5.94 -30.41
N SER A 193 14.31 -7.25 -30.13
CA SER A 193 13.40 -7.87 -29.17
C SER A 193 14.15 -8.56 -28.04
N ILE A 194 13.67 -8.40 -26.81
CA ILE A 194 14.12 -9.12 -25.62
C ILE A 194 12.95 -9.93 -25.05
N GLY A 195 13.17 -11.23 -24.81
CA GLY A 195 12.17 -12.14 -24.25
C GLY A 195 12.67 -12.88 -23.01
N ALA A 196 11.93 -12.79 -21.89
CA ALA A 196 12.19 -13.52 -20.65
C ALA A 196 10.86 -13.91 -19.97
N PRO A 197 10.03 -14.79 -20.57
CA PRO A 197 8.65 -15.02 -20.15
C PRO A 197 8.49 -15.53 -18.71
N ASN A 198 9.50 -16.24 -18.18
CA ASN A 198 9.53 -16.74 -16.81
C ASN A 198 10.49 -15.95 -15.90
N GLY A 199 11.11 -14.90 -16.44
CA GLY A 199 12.23 -14.19 -15.85
C GLY A 199 12.07 -12.68 -15.89
N THR A 200 13.17 -11.99 -15.64
CA THR A 200 13.25 -10.53 -15.68
C THR A 200 14.08 -10.08 -16.89
N ALA A 201 13.68 -8.97 -17.52
CA ALA A 201 14.50 -8.26 -18.49
C ALA A 201 14.93 -6.90 -17.92
N GLU A 202 16.23 -6.71 -17.68
CA GLU A 202 16.75 -5.48 -17.07
C GLU A 202 17.82 -4.80 -17.93
N LEU A 203 17.65 -3.50 -18.15
CA LEU A 203 18.61 -2.64 -18.83
C LEU A 203 19.11 -1.61 -17.82
N ALA A 204 20.42 -1.57 -17.59
CA ALA A 204 20.99 -0.70 -16.57
C ALA A 204 22.21 0.08 -17.09
N VAL A 205 22.30 1.35 -16.69
CA VAL A 205 23.49 2.19 -16.90
C VAL A 205 23.99 2.79 -15.60
N GLY A 206 25.28 2.59 -15.31
CA GLY A 206 25.88 2.90 -14.01
C GLY A 206 27.39 2.77 -13.95
N GLN A 207 28.06 3.51 -13.06
CA GLN A 207 29.51 3.33 -12.83
C GLN A 207 29.80 2.01 -12.11
N THR A 208 29.00 1.74 -11.09
CA THR A 208 29.00 0.50 -10.31
C THR A 208 27.58 -0.04 -10.30
N VAL A 209 27.44 -1.31 -10.63
CA VAL A 209 26.15 -2.00 -10.73
C VAL A 209 26.22 -3.28 -9.90
N LEU A 210 25.35 -3.42 -8.92
CA LEU A 210 25.16 -4.66 -8.19
C LEU A 210 24.09 -5.49 -8.90
N LEU A 211 24.46 -6.70 -9.33
CA LEU A 211 23.56 -7.70 -9.85
C LEU A 211 23.36 -8.80 -8.81
N GLN A 212 22.12 -9.01 -8.36
CA GLN A 212 21.79 -10.03 -7.37
C GLN A 212 20.55 -10.82 -7.80
N ASP A 213 20.51 -12.10 -7.42
CA ASP A 213 19.35 -12.93 -7.71
C ASP A 213 18.21 -12.58 -6.75
N ALA A 214 17.04 -12.27 -7.31
CA ALA A 214 15.82 -12.06 -6.55
C ALA A 214 14.69 -12.88 -7.17
N SER A 215 13.93 -13.58 -6.32
CA SER A 215 12.72 -14.29 -6.76
C SER A 215 11.55 -13.34 -7.02
N GLY A 216 11.59 -12.12 -6.47
CA GLY A 216 10.69 -11.01 -6.75
C GLY A 216 11.39 -9.66 -6.51
N GLY A 217 11.02 -8.64 -7.29
CA GLY A 217 11.63 -7.30 -7.25
C GLY A 217 12.80 -7.11 -8.23
N ARG A 218 13.42 -5.93 -8.16
CA ARG A 218 14.57 -5.56 -9.00
C ARG A 218 15.81 -6.40 -8.65
N GLN A 219 16.52 -6.87 -9.67
CA GLN A 219 17.76 -7.64 -9.53
C GLN A 219 19.02 -6.77 -9.73
N VAL A 220 18.87 -5.62 -10.39
CA VAL A 220 19.94 -4.64 -10.56
C VAL A 220 19.75 -3.42 -9.64
N PHE A 221 20.86 -3.01 -9.02
CA PHE A 221 20.97 -1.77 -8.27
C PHE A 221 22.16 -0.98 -8.78
N VAL A 222 21.94 0.29 -9.12
CA VAL A 222 22.97 1.14 -9.68
C VAL A 222 23.40 2.20 -8.68
N GLN A 223 24.71 2.36 -8.49
CA GLN A 223 25.25 3.47 -7.72
C GLN A 223 25.18 4.78 -8.51
N THR A 224 24.80 5.87 -7.84
CA THR A 224 24.75 7.23 -8.40
C THR A 224 26.09 7.67 -8.99
N GLY A 225 26.05 8.45 -10.08
CA GLY A 225 27.19 9.15 -10.66
C GLY A 225 27.47 8.90 -12.15
N SER A 226 26.64 8.18 -12.90
CA SER A 226 26.96 7.82 -14.30
C SER A 226 26.48 8.81 -15.36
N GLY A 227 25.31 9.43 -15.18
CA GLY A 227 24.67 10.26 -16.21
C GLY A 227 24.31 9.51 -17.49
N GLY A 228 24.29 8.17 -17.47
CA GLY A 228 24.13 7.32 -18.65
C GLY A 228 22.72 7.37 -19.27
N THR A 229 22.50 6.64 -20.36
CA THR A 229 21.18 6.57 -21.02
C THR A 229 20.73 5.14 -21.32
N VAL A 230 19.50 4.81 -20.94
CA VAL A 230 18.80 3.62 -21.42
C VAL A 230 17.77 4.02 -22.47
N LEU A 231 17.94 3.52 -23.69
CA LEU A 231 17.00 3.66 -24.79
C LEU A 231 16.31 2.32 -25.03
N ASN A 232 14.98 2.29 -24.91
CA ASN A 232 14.19 1.18 -25.45
C ASN A 232 13.34 1.66 -26.62
N ARG A 233 13.75 1.27 -27.82
CA ARG A 233 13.05 1.44 -29.10
C ARG A 233 12.65 0.12 -29.77
N GLY A 234 12.78 -0.97 -29.03
CA GLY A 234 12.40 -2.31 -29.44
C GLY A 234 11.22 -2.82 -28.62
N ALA A 235 11.04 -4.15 -28.62
CA ALA A 235 10.10 -4.82 -27.74
C ALA A 235 10.83 -5.48 -26.58
N ILE A 236 10.25 -5.42 -25.39
CA ILE A 236 10.64 -6.22 -24.23
C ILE A 236 9.41 -6.93 -23.69
N GLU A 237 9.48 -8.26 -23.63
CA GLU A 237 8.45 -9.12 -23.07
C GLU A 237 9.04 -10.01 -21.97
N ALA A 238 8.59 -9.84 -20.73
CA ALA A 238 9.11 -10.59 -19.59
C ALA A 238 8.05 -10.75 -18.48
N ALA A 239 8.35 -11.50 -17.42
CA ALA A 239 7.50 -11.46 -16.22
C ALA A 239 7.63 -10.11 -15.52
N GLN A 240 8.86 -9.63 -15.43
CA GLN A 240 9.23 -8.35 -14.81
C GLN A 240 10.21 -7.60 -15.72
N ILE A 241 10.12 -6.27 -15.74
CA ILE A 241 11.00 -5.41 -16.55
C ILE A 241 11.56 -4.29 -15.70
N SER A 242 12.87 -4.03 -15.79
CA SER A 242 13.51 -2.89 -15.13
C SER A 242 14.36 -2.09 -16.12
N LEU A 243 14.11 -0.79 -16.24
CA LEU A 243 14.99 0.14 -16.96
C LEU A 243 15.55 1.14 -15.95
N GLN A 244 16.87 1.12 -15.74
CA GLN A 244 17.53 1.93 -14.72
C GLN A 244 18.69 2.75 -15.27
N ALA A 245 18.69 4.05 -15.00
CA ALA A 245 19.78 4.96 -15.33
C ALA A 245 20.09 5.88 -14.14
N ALA A 246 21.13 5.55 -13.37
CA ALA A 246 21.50 6.36 -12.21
C ALA A 246 22.02 7.74 -12.66
N ASP A 247 21.28 8.78 -12.25
CA ASP A 247 21.45 10.18 -12.64
C ASP A 247 21.37 10.45 -14.14
N GLY A 248 20.82 9.47 -14.88
CA GLY A 248 20.81 9.42 -16.32
C GLY A 248 19.40 9.52 -16.89
N ASN A 249 19.23 9.11 -18.15
CA ASN A 249 17.94 9.21 -18.82
C ASN A 249 17.40 7.83 -19.23
N VAL A 250 16.12 7.59 -18.98
CA VAL A 250 15.39 6.42 -19.47
C VAL A 250 14.38 6.90 -20.52
N TYR A 251 14.47 6.32 -21.71
CA TYR A 251 13.60 6.65 -22.83
C TYR A 251 12.89 5.39 -23.32
N ALA A 252 11.58 5.27 -23.04
CA ALA A 252 10.73 4.24 -23.62
C ALA A 252 10.09 4.78 -24.91
N LEU A 253 10.81 4.65 -26.03
CA LEU A 253 10.54 5.29 -27.32
C LEU A 253 10.47 4.27 -28.48
N ALA A 254 9.32 3.68 -28.83
CA ALA A 254 9.14 3.01 -30.14
C ALA A 254 7.68 2.85 -30.61
N GLY A 255 7.51 2.72 -31.93
CA GLY A 255 6.31 2.99 -32.75
C GLY A 255 4.96 2.37 -32.38
N ASN A 256 4.16 1.96 -33.38
CA ASN A 256 2.72 1.66 -33.21
C ASN A 256 2.37 0.41 -32.37
N HIS A 257 3.33 -0.25 -31.71
CA HIS A 257 3.14 -1.46 -30.90
C HIS A 257 3.65 -1.27 -29.46
N GLU A 258 3.10 -2.01 -28.50
CA GLU A 258 3.48 -1.94 -27.08
C GLU A 258 4.99 -2.20 -26.90
N VAL A 259 5.68 -1.29 -26.22
CA VAL A 259 7.15 -1.26 -26.16
C VAL A 259 7.70 -2.08 -24.98
N LEU A 260 6.92 -2.16 -23.89
CA LEU A 260 7.22 -2.92 -22.67
C LEU A 260 5.99 -3.70 -22.24
N ARG A 261 6.10 -5.03 -22.14
CA ARG A 261 5.02 -5.93 -21.70
C ARG A 261 5.51 -6.85 -20.58
N ALA A 262 5.07 -6.59 -19.37
CA ALA A 262 5.27 -7.44 -18.20
C ALA A 262 4.05 -8.33 -17.95
N THR A 263 4.22 -9.65 -17.99
CA THR A 263 3.15 -10.61 -17.69
C THR A 263 3.63 -11.58 -16.60
N GLY A 264 3.12 -11.39 -15.38
CA GLY A 264 3.50 -12.19 -14.23
C GLY A 264 3.28 -13.70 -14.41
N THR A 265 3.92 -14.47 -13.55
CA THR A 265 3.80 -15.93 -13.43
C THR A 265 3.12 -16.29 -12.11
N ALA A 266 2.99 -17.59 -11.81
CA ALA A 266 2.48 -18.04 -10.50
C ALA A 266 3.36 -17.59 -9.32
N THR A 267 4.62 -17.20 -9.56
CA THR A 267 5.59 -16.84 -8.51
C THR A 267 6.12 -15.41 -8.63
N ARG A 268 5.75 -14.67 -9.69
CA ARG A 268 6.18 -13.29 -9.95
C ARG A 268 5.00 -12.48 -10.43
N ASP A 269 4.77 -11.31 -9.84
CA ASP A 269 3.79 -10.36 -10.34
C ASP A 269 4.24 -9.72 -11.67
N GLY A 270 3.27 -9.16 -12.40
CA GLY A 270 3.58 -8.38 -13.59
C GLY A 270 4.04 -6.99 -13.19
N HIS A 271 5.34 -6.69 -13.31
CA HIS A 271 5.89 -5.42 -12.82
C HIS A 271 6.84 -4.75 -13.82
N ILE A 272 6.72 -3.44 -13.99
CA ILE A 272 7.69 -2.60 -14.70
C ILE A 272 8.26 -1.52 -13.78
N TRP A 273 9.60 -1.42 -13.69
CA TRP A 273 10.30 -0.30 -13.06
C TRP A 273 10.96 0.60 -14.10
N LEU A 274 10.73 1.91 -13.99
CA LEU A 274 11.40 2.94 -14.77
C LEU A 274 12.08 3.90 -13.81
N VAL A 275 13.41 3.83 -13.71
CA VAL A 275 14.16 4.46 -12.62
C VAL A 275 15.26 5.36 -13.16
N ALA A 276 15.12 6.66 -12.95
CA ALA A 276 16.09 7.70 -13.27
C ALA A 276 16.11 8.76 -12.15
N ASP A 277 16.63 8.39 -10.97
CA ASP A 277 16.46 9.12 -9.69
C ASP A 277 16.64 10.64 -9.76
N SER A 278 17.71 11.12 -10.42
CA SER A 278 17.93 12.56 -10.64
C SER A 278 17.81 13.00 -12.11
N GLY A 279 17.57 12.07 -13.03
CA GLY A 279 17.48 12.37 -14.46
C GLY A 279 16.08 12.19 -15.03
N THR A 280 15.97 11.97 -16.34
CA THR A 280 14.68 12.04 -17.04
C THR A 280 14.13 10.66 -17.39
N VAL A 281 12.88 10.39 -17.02
CA VAL A 281 12.08 9.34 -17.66
C VAL A 281 11.20 9.98 -18.72
N LYS A 282 11.30 9.53 -19.97
CA LYS A 282 10.43 9.98 -21.06
C LYS A 282 9.61 8.82 -21.60
N LEU A 283 8.29 8.95 -21.43
CA LEU A 283 7.32 7.99 -21.91
C LEU A 283 6.67 8.50 -23.20
N ALA A 284 6.84 7.76 -24.30
CA ALA A 284 6.21 8.13 -25.56
C ALA A 284 5.14 7.16 -26.06
N ASN A 285 5.14 5.91 -25.59
CA ASN A 285 4.31 4.84 -26.14
C ASN A 285 3.68 4.00 -25.02
N PRO A 286 2.69 3.16 -25.35
CA PRO A 286 2.01 2.32 -24.36
C PRO A 286 2.96 1.35 -23.67
N ILE A 287 2.74 1.16 -22.36
CA ILE A 287 3.39 0.15 -21.53
C ILE A 287 2.32 -0.67 -20.81
N ARG A 288 2.57 -1.97 -20.59
CA ARG A 288 1.59 -2.89 -20.02
C ARG A 288 2.20 -3.77 -18.94
N ALA A 289 1.52 -3.87 -17.80
CA ALA A 289 1.83 -4.80 -16.72
C ALA A 289 0.56 -5.57 -16.31
N THR A 290 0.60 -6.90 -16.33
CA THR A 290 -0.52 -7.78 -15.98
C THR A 290 -0.03 -8.95 -15.13
N ASN A 291 -0.80 -9.35 -14.13
CA ASN A 291 -0.53 -10.56 -13.36
C ASN A 291 -0.92 -11.82 -14.12
N ALA A 292 -0.50 -12.99 -13.61
CA ALA A 292 -0.77 -14.28 -14.24
C ALA A 292 -2.26 -14.63 -14.37
N ASP A 293 -3.08 -14.13 -13.44
CA ASP A 293 -4.53 -14.30 -13.42
C ASP A 293 -5.29 -13.33 -14.35
N GLY A 294 -4.55 -12.44 -15.04
CA GLY A 294 -5.10 -11.41 -15.90
C GLY A 294 -5.49 -10.11 -15.18
N SER A 295 -5.35 -10.04 -13.86
CA SER A 295 -5.49 -8.77 -13.13
C SER A 295 -4.41 -7.78 -13.58
N GLY A 296 -4.66 -6.49 -13.38
CA GLY A 296 -3.64 -5.47 -13.65
C GLY A 296 -2.43 -5.64 -12.74
N GLY A 297 -1.22 -5.53 -13.31
CA GLY A 297 0.04 -5.53 -12.57
C GLY A 297 0.44 -4.13 -12.08
N THR A 298 1.73 -3.91 -11.84
CA THR A 298 2.27 -2.67 -11.27
C THR A 298 3.27 -1.99 -12.22
N VAL A 299 3.21 -0.67 -12.28
CA VAL A 299 4.26 0.15 -12.90
C VAL A 299 4.77 1.17 -11.90
N ASP A 300 6.07 1.15 -11.61
CA ASP A 300 6.73 2.16 -10.78
C ASP A 300 7.61 3.06 -11.65
N THR A 301 7.44 4.37 -11.51
CA THR A 301 8.23 5.39 -12.20
C THR A 301 8.89 6.30 -11.18
N VAL A 302 10.21 6.20 -11.02
CA VAL A 302 11.00 7.11 -10.17
C VAL A 302 11.85 7.97 -11.09
N ALA A 303 11.65 9.29 -11.06
CA ALA A 303 12.33 10.19 -11.99
C ALA A 303 12.65 11.54 -11.37
N GLY A 304 13.83 12.09 -11.68
CA GLY A 304 14.12 13.50 -11.44
C GLY A 304 13.20 14.41 -12.26
N THR A 305 12.88 14.00 -13.50
CA THR A 305 11.89 14.62 -14.37
C THR A 305 11.13 13.54 -15.14
N LEU A 306 9.79 13.61 -15.18
CA LEU A 306 8.96 12.73 -15.99
C LEU A 306 8.33 13.52 -17.15
N GLU A 307 8.65 13.12 -18.38
CA GLU A 307 8.14 13.73 -19.61
C GLU A 307 7.22 12.79 -20.39
N PHE A 308 6.18 13.37 -20.99
CA PHE A 308 5.27 12.68 -21.90
C PHE A 308 5.42 13.18 -23.33
N SER A 309 5.32 12.28 -24.31
CA SER A 309 5.19 12.68 -25.71
C SER A 309 3.87 13.41 -25.97
N ARG A 310 3.80 14.17 -27.06
CA ARG A 310 2.57 14.90 -27.45
C ARG A 310 1.38 13.99 -27.77
N CYS A 311 1.64 12.73 -28.16
CA CYS A 311 0.59 11.74 -28.39
C CYS A 311 0.11 11.07 -27.09
N ALA A 312 0.77 11.38 -25.96
CA ALA A 312 0.56 10.92 -24.60
C ALA A 312 0.41 9.38 -24.47
N PRO A 313 1.34 8.71 -23.80
CA PRO A 313 1.28 7.26 -23.63
C PRO A 313 0.06 6.86 -22.78
N VAL A 314 -0.27 5.57 -22.83
CA VAL A 314 -1.20 4.94 -21.89
C VAL A 314 -0.44 3.88 -21.11
N VAL A 315 -0.63 3.87 -19.79
CA VAL A 315 -0.17 2.79 -18.92
C VAL A 315 -1.33 1.84 -18.71
N LEU A 316 -1.11 0.56 -18.99
CA LEU A 316 -2.10 -0.52 -18.88
C LEU A 316 -1.68 -1.46 -17.75
N ALA A 317 -2.08 -1.11 -16.54
CA ALA A 317 -1.75 -1.80 -15.31
C ALA A 317 -2.92 -1.73 -14.31
N GLY A 318 -2.79 -2.37 -13.15
CA GLY A 318 -3.70 -2.16 -12.03
C GLY A 318 -3.40 -0.82 -11.35
N ILE A 319 -2.11 -0.55 -11.12
CA ILE A 319 -1.62 0.68 -10.52
C ILE A 319 -0.38 1.21 -11.24
N TRP A 320 -0.27 2.53 -11.31
CA TRP A 320 0.91 3.25 -11.76
C TRP A 320 1.35 4.23 -10.68
N ASN A 321 2.48 3.91 -10.03
CA ASN A 321 3.11 4.77 -9.04
C ASN A 321 4.15 5.68 -9.70
N ILE A 322 4.15 6.94 -9.33
CA ILE A 322 5.06 7.96 -9.85
C ILE A 322 5.67 8.70 -8.67
N THR A 323 7.01 8.78 -8.64
CA THR A 323 7.76 9.53 -7.63
C THR A 323 8.69 10.52 -8.31
N THR A 324 8.51 11.81 -8.04
CA THR A 324 9.37 12.89 -8.58
C THR A 324 9.70 13.95 -7.53
N PRO A 325 10.75 14.78 -7.70
CA PRO A 325 11.03 15.90 -6.79
C PRO A 325 9.91 16.94 -6.70
N GLY A 326 9.20 17.18 -7.79
CA GLY A 326 8.07 18.09 -7.94
C GLY A 326 7.33 17.73 -9.24
N PHE A 327 6.09 18.20 -9.42
CA PHE A 327 5.35 17.81 -10.63
C PHE A 327 4.28 18.83 -11.08
N THR A 328 4.19 19.05 -12.38
CA THR A 328 3.09 19.80 -13.00
C THR A 328 2.30 18.88 -13.90
N VAL A 329 1.01 18.68 -13.60
CA VAL A 329 0.06 18.01 -14.49
C VAL A 329 -0.33 18.98 -15.60
N ASP A 330 0.57 19.11 -16.58
CA ASP A 330 0.37 19.87 -17.80
C ASP A 330 -0.51 19.10 -18.81
N THR A 331 -0.68 19.63 -20.02
CA THR A 331 -1.58 19.01 -21.00
C THR A 331 -1.15 17.58 -21.39
N PRO A 332 0.11 17.30 -21.77
CA PRO A 332 0.57 15.93 -22.00
C PRO A 332 0.35 14.98 -20.82
N ALA A 333 0.67 15.40 -19.59
CA ALA A 333 0.47 14.59 -18.39
C ALA A 333 -1.02 14.31 -18.14
N ALA A 334 -1.87 15.33 -18.25
CA ALA A 334 -3.32 15.18 -18.05
C ALA A 334 -3.93 14.20 -19.06
N ILE A 335 -3.48 14.20 -20.31
CA ILE A 335 -3.94 13.23 -21.32
C ILE A 335 -3.45 11.82 -20.97
N ALA A 336 -2.19 11.65 -20.58
CA ALA A 336 -1.64 10.34 -20.21
C ALA A 336 -2.36 9.73 -19.00
N PHE A 337 -2.61 10.55 -17.97
CA PHE A 337 -3.36 10.13 -16.78
C PHE A 337 -4.81 9.78 -17.15
N ALA A 338 -5.52 10.64 -17.89
CA ALA A 338 -6.89 10.37 -18.31
C ALA A 338 -7.02 9.08 -19.11
N ARG A 339 -6.08 8.80 -20.02
CA ARG A 339 -6.09 7.56 -20.82
C ARG A 339 -5.87 6.33 -19.96
N SER A 340 -4.94 6.39 -19.01
CA SER A 340 -4.61 5.27 -18.12
C SER A 340 -5.75 4.99 -17.13
N LEU A 341 -6.33 6.04 -16.55
CA LEU A 341 -7.52 5.95 -15.68
C LEU A 341 -8.73 5.37 -16.43
N ASN A 342 -8.96 5.79 -17.68
CA ASN A 342 -10.02 5.22 -18.52
C ASN A 342 -9.74 3.77 -18.97
N ALA A 343 -8.49 3.32 -18.91
CA ALA A 343 -8.11 1.94 -19.17
C ALA A 343 -8.20 1.04 -17.92
N GLY A 344 -8.52 1.61 -16.76
CA GLY A 344 -8.63 0.88 -15.49
C GLY A 344 -7.40 0.96 -14.59
N THR A 345 -6.38 1.72 -14.96
CA THR A 345 -5.15 1.89 -14.17
C THR A 345 -5.30 3.05 -13.19
N SER A 346 -5.26 2.75 -11.90
CA SER A 346 -5.19 3.79 -10.86
C SER A 346 -3.82 4.47 -10.89
N VAL A 347 -3.79 5.78 -10.70
CA VAL A 347 -2.55 6.58 -10.76
C VAL A 347 -2.26 7.14 -9.38
N ASN A 348 -1.06 6.86 -8.86
CA ASN A 348 -0.57 7.39 -7.60
C ASN A 348 0.69 8.24 -7.86
N LEU A 349 0.54 9.56 -7.85
CA LEU A 349 1.64 10.50 -7.99
C LEU A 349 2.04 11.04 -6.63
N GLN A 350 3.30 10.88 -6.26
CA GLN A 350 3.88 11.45 -5.06
C GLN A 350 5.11 12.31 -5.40
N THR A 351 5.21 13.49 -4.80
CA THR A 351 6.42 14.30 -4.87
C THR A 351 7.26 14.20 -3.60
N THR A 352 8.56 14.53 -3.67
CA THR A 352 9.51 14.33 -2.55
C THR A 352 10.22 15.59 -2.07
N GLY A 353 10.17 16.70 -2.82
CA GLY A 353 10.97 17.90 -2.50
C GLY A 353 12.49 17.69 -2.65
N ALA A 354 12.93 16.56 -3.21
CA ALA A 354 14.34 16.28 -3.46
C ALA A 354 14.98 17.32 -4.41
N ASN A 355 16.30 17.31 -4.53
CA ASN A 355 17.05 18.16 -5.46
C ASN A 355 16.77 19.68 -5.32
N GLY A 356 16.46 20.13 -4.11
CA GLY A 356 16.15 21.53 -3.80
C GLY A 356 14.82 22.04 -4.35
N GLN A 357 13.93 21.14 -4.79
CA GLN A 357 12.58 21.50 -5.23
C GLN A 357 11.66 21.72 -4.02
N SER A 358 10.60 22.50 -4.19
CA SER A 358 9.61 22.71 -3.13
C SER A 358 8.79 21.47 -2.81
N GLY A 359 8.75 20.49 -3.72
CA GLY A 359 7.90 19.32 -3.55
C GLY A 359 6.43 19.57 -3.87
N ASP A 360 6.11 20.65 -4.59
CA ASP A 360 4.72 20.98 -4.91
C ASP A 360 4.20 20.17 -6.11
N ILE A 361 2.87 19.96 -6.13
CA ILE A 361 2.12 19.49 -7.30
C ILE A 361 1.23 20.61 -7.82
N VAL A 362 1.28 20.88 -9.13
CA VAL A 362 0.38 21.84 -9.79
C VAL A 362 -0.44 21.14 -10.86
N VAL A 363 -1.77 21.19 -10.76
CA VAL A 363 -2.69 20.72 -11.80
C VAL A 363 -3.05 21.89 -12.71
N ALA A 364 -2.35 21.98 -13.83
CA ALA A 364 -2.42 23.11 -14.77
C ALA A 364 -3.30 22.81 -16.01
N SER A 365 -3.86 21.61 -16.12
CA SER A 365 -4.68 21.19 -17.26
C SER A 365 -5.85 20.31 -16.83
N ASN A 366 -6.94 20.39 -17.60
CA ASN A 366 -8.15 19.60 -17.37
C ASN A 366 -7.85 18.10 -17.37
N LEU A 367 -8.34 17.39 -16.35
CA LEU A 367 -8.16 15.95 -16.18
C LEU A 367 -9.52 15.30 -15.92
N ARG A 368 -10.02 14.52 -16.88
CA ARG A 368 -11.34 13.89 -16.78
C ARG A 368 -11.31 12.43 -17.23
N TRP A 369 -12.01 11.57 -16.51
CA TRP A 369 -12.17 10.15 -16.84
C TRP A 369 -13.56 9.64 -16.43
N THR A 370 -13.96 8.47 -16.95
CA THR A 370 -15.32 7.92 -16.80
C THR A 370 -15.37 6.53 -16.18
N ARG A 371 -14.22 5.88 -15.96
CA ARG A 371 -14.12 4.55 -15.35
C ARG A 371 -13.84 4.63 -13.84
N GLY A 372 -13.78 3.47 -13.20
CA GLY A 372 -13.64 3.30 -11.75
C GLY A 372 -12.22 3.38 -11.19
N ALA A 373 -11.19 3.66 -12.02
CA ALA A 373 -9.83 3.84 -11.52
C ALA A 373 -9.69 5.13 -10.70
N SER A 374 -8.86 5.09 -9.66
CA SER A 374 -8.66 6.20 -8.71
C SER A 374 -7.41 7.00 -9.02
N LEU A 375 -7.42 8.29 -8.64
CA LEU A 375 -6.28 9.20 -8.77
C LEU A 375 -5.85 9.72 -7.39
N THR A 376 -4.59 9.50 -7.05
CA THR A 376 -3.94 10.09 -5.87
C THR A 376 -2.87 11.08 -6.32
N LEU A 377 -2.95 12.30 -5.81
CA LEU A 377 -1.96 13.35 -5.96
C LEU A 377 -1.42 13.72 -4.57
N GLY A 378 -0.30 13.13 -4.18
CA GLY A 378 0.40 13.36 -2.93
C GLY A 378 1.56 14.34 -3.09
N ALA A 379 1.31 15.62 -2.88
CA ALA A 379 2.38 16.61 -2.83
C ALA A 379 3.20 16.45 -1.55
N TYR A 380 4.53 16.46 -1.65
CA TYR A 380 5.42 16.60 -0.50
C TYR A 380 5.05 17.82 0.34
N ARG A 381 4.77 18.96 -0.31
CA ARG A 381 4.36 20.19 0.37
C ARG A 381 2.98 20.65 -0.05
N THR A 382 2.85 21.43 -1.12
CA THR A 382 1.57 22.04 -1.52
C THR A 382 1.03 21.44 -2.82
N LEU A 383 -0.29 21.21 -2.85
CA LEU A 383 -1.04 20.86 -4.06
C LEU A 383 -1.90 22.05 -4.49
N THR A 384 -1.79 22.45 -5.76
CA THR A 384 -2.61 23.52 -6.35
C THR A 384 -3.36 23.02 -7.58
N VAL A 385 -4.65 23.34 -7.67
CA VAL A 385 -5.44 23.23 -8.92
C VAL A 385 -5.63 24.62 -9.49
N ASP A 386 -5.18 24.84 -10.72
CA ASP A 386 -5.17 26.17 -11.34
C ASP A 386 -6.58 26.68 -11.67
N LYS A 387 -6.68 28.01 -11.77
CA LYS A 387 -7.94 28.67 -12.13
C LYS A 387 -8.40 28.23 -13.52
N GLY A 388 -9.66 27.81 -13.62
CA GLY A 388 -10.27 27.34 -14.87
C GLY A 388 -9.93 25.89 -15.23
N VAL A 389 -9.15 25.19 -14.40
CA VAL A 389 -8.91 23.75 -14.52
C VAL A 389 -10.04 22.97 -13.85
N THR A 390 -10.41 21.85 -14.45
CA THR A 390 -11.33 20.88 -13.86
C THR A 390 -10.69 19.51 -13.73
N ILE A 391 -10.80 18.93 -12.54
CA ILE A 391 -10.61 17.50 -12.29
C ILE A 391 -11.99 16.88 -12.14
N GLY A 392 -12.30 15.80 -12.86
CA GLY A 392 -13.63 15.18 -12.74
C GLY A 392 -13.71 13.71 -13.13
N ASN A 393 -14.60 12.99 -12.45
CA ASN A 393 -14.88 11.58 -12.68
C ASN A 393 -16.38 11.33 -12.94
N GLN A 394 -16.70 10.33 -13.77
CA GLN A 394 -18.08 9.88 -14.02
C GLN A 394 -18.28 8.38 -13.75
N GLY A 395 -17.31 7.72 -13.10
CA GLY A 395 -17.35 6.32 -12.71
C GLY A 395 -17.37 6.16 -11.19
N SER A 396 -16.73 5.13 -10.66
CA SER A 396 -16.58 4.89 -9.22
C SER A 396 -15.20 5.28 -8.67
N GLY A 397 -14.41 6.04 -9.44
CA GLY A 397 -13.04 6.36 -9.08
C GLY A 397 -12.96 7.41 -7.98
N ASN A 398 -12.07 7.19 -7.00
CA ASN A 398 -11.82 8.15 -5.93
C ASN A 398 -10.75 9.17 -6.36
N LEU A 399 -10.78 10.35 -5.75
CA LEU A 399 -9.73 11.36 -5.87
C LEU A 399 -9.17 11.71 -4.50
N THR A 400 -7.86 11.56 -4.36
CA THR A 400 -7.13 12.01 -3.17
C THR A 400 -6.21 13.15 -3.54
N LEU A 401 -6.46 14.33 -2.97
CA LEU A 401 -5.59 15.50 -3.03
C LEU A 401 -4.88 15.62 -1.69
N ARG A 402 -3.65 15.17 -1.59
CA ARG A 402 -2.89 15.17 -0.34
C ARG A 402 -1.75 16.17 -0.43
N ALA A 403 -1.73 17.13 0.48
CA ALA A 403 -0.53 17.85 0.88
C ALA A 403 0.18 17.07 2.00
N ASP A 404 1.46 17.34 2.21
CA ASP A 404 2.29 16.60 3.17
C ASP A 404 2.22 15.06 3.00
N ALA A 405 2.55 14.60 1.80
CA ALA A 405 2.57 13.17 1.47
C ALA A 405 3.60 12.36 2.29
N THR A 406 4.49 13.04 3.03
CA THR A 406 5.51 12.43 3.90
C THR A 406 5.18 12.51 5.39
N ALA A 407 4.06 13.13 5.78
CA ALA A 407 3.61 13.24 7.17
C ALA A 407 4.66 13.87 8.10
N ILE A 408 5.21 15.02 7.69
CA ILE A 408 6.26 15.77 8.40
C ILE A 408 5.87 17.21 8.79
N ASP A 409 4.59 17.59 8.68
CA ASP A 409 4.04 18.88 9.13
C ASP A 409 4.75 20.13 8.52
N ASN A 410 5.00 20.09 7.22
CA ASN A 410 5.79 21.08 6.50
C ASN A 410 5.02 22.32 5.97
N GLY A 411 3.83 22.64 6.48
CA GLY A 411 3.03 23.75 5.97
C GLY A 411 2.16 23.38 4.76
N GLY A 412 1.98 22.09 4.51
CA GLY A 412 1.40 21.58 3.29
C GLY A 412 -0.05 22.04 3.08
N SER A 413 -0.33 22.69 1.95
CA SER A 413 -1.65 23.24 1.64
C SER A 413 -2.32 22.58 0.43
N VAL A 414 -3.64 22.48 0.45
CA VAL A 414 -4.45 22.09 -0.72
C VAL A 414 -5.25 23.30 -1.21
N ILE A 415 -4.87 23.83 -2.37
CA ILE A 415 -5.42 25.06 -2.92
C ILE A 415 -6.14 24.76 -4.24
N ASN A 416 -7.47 24.62 -4.19
CA ASN A 416 -8.28 24.52 -5.40
C ASN A 416 -8.75 25.91 -5.86
N ASN A 417 -8.21 26.41 -6.98
CA ASN A 417 -8.72 27.61 -7.66
C ASN A 417 -9.61 27.27 -8.86
N GLY A 418 -9.78 25.98 -9.16
CA GLY A 418 -10.56 25.45 -10.28
C GLY A 418 -11.83 24.75 -9.82
N THR A 419 -12.14 23.64 -10.48
CA THR A 419 -13.33 22.82 -10.26
C THR A 419 -12.96 21.37 -9.98
N VAL A 420 -13.56 20.78 -8.94
CA VAL A 420 -13.62 19.34 -8.73
C VAL A 420 -15.07 18.89 -9.00
N ASP A 421 -15.25 18.07 -10.03
CA ASP A 421 -16.58 17.64 -10.53
C ASP A 421 -16.78 16.13 -10.35
N TRP A 422 -17.50 15.78 -9.28
CA TRP A 422 -17.94 14.43 -8.92
C TRP A 422 -19.45 14.24 -9.12
N SER A 423 -20.11 15.15 -9.86
CA SER A 423 -21.57 15.18 -10.04
C SER A 423 -22.18 13.91 -10.63
N LYS A 424 -21.38 13.12 -11.34
CA LYS A 424 -21.76 11.86 -11.97
C LYS A 424 -20.99 10.66 -11.43
N SER A 425 -20.12 10.87 -10.45
CA SER A 425 -19.32 9.82 -9.85
C SER A 425 -20.08 9.16 -8.70
N THR A 426 -19.83 7.88 -8.47
CA THR A 426 -20.18 7.17 -7.23
C THR A 426 -19.01 7.10 -6.24
N GLY A 427 -17.81 7.49 -6.67
CA GLY A 427 -16.62 7.59 -5.81
C GLY A 427 -16.64 8.84 -4.92
N ILE A 428 -15.57 9.02 -4.16
CA ILE A 428 -15.39 10.12 -3.20
C ILE A 428 -14.17 11.00 -3.51
N VAL A 429 -14.14 12.18 -2.90
CA VAL A 429 -12.99 13.08 -2.92
C VAL A 429 -12.51 13.39 -1.51
N SER A 430 -11.23 13.17 -1.27
CA SER A 430 -10.55 13.52 -0.02
C SER A 430 -9.49 14.57 -0.29
N ALA A 431 -9.59 15.72 0.37
CA ALA A 431 -8.55 16.75 0.37
C ALA A 431 -7.86 16.76 1.74
N LEU A 432 -6.60 16.31 1.81
CA LEU A 432 -5.84 16.21 3.04
C LEU A 432 -4.79 17.31 3.08
N TYR A 433 -4.79 18.13 4.12
CA TYR A 433 -3.87 19.25 4.28
C TYR A 433 -3.34 19.32 5.71
N ASP A 434 -2.15 19.87 5.86
CA ASP A 434 -1.45 19.98 7.13
C ASP A 434 -2.25 20.82 8.16
N MET A 435 -2.11 20.51 9.44
CA MET A 435 -2.69 21.26 10.57
C MET A 435 -2.29 22.73 10.56
N ASN A 436 -1.06 23.04 10.16
CA ASN A 436 -0.54 24.39 9.99
C ASN A 436 -0.67 24.92 8.55
N GLY A 437 -1.29 24.13 7.65
CA GLY A 437 -1.52 24.45 6.25
C GLY A 437 -2.87 25.12 6.00
N ARG A 438 -3.21 25.29 4.71
CA ARG A 438 -4.47 25.90 4.27
C ARG A 438 -5.22 25.02 3.28
N TYR A 439 -6.53 24.96 3.44
CA TYR A 439 -7.45 24.45 2.44
C TYR A 439 -8.20 25.59 1.74
N THR A 440 -8.26 25.55 0.41
CA THR A 440 -9.16 26.40 -0.40
C THR A 440 -10.02 25.50 -1.27
N PRO A 441 -11.36 25.51 -1.12
CA PRO A 441 -12.23 24.51 -1.74
C PRO A 441 -12.45 24.70 -3.24
N GLY A 442 -12.31 25.92 -3.77
CA GLY A 442 -12.65 26.23 -5.17
C GLY A 442 -14.12 25.94 -5.48
N THR A 443 -14.40 25.46 -6.70
CA THR A 443 -15.73 24.96 -7.06
C THR A 443 -15.78 23.45 -6.83
N LEU A 444 -16.70 22.99 -5.99
CA LEU A 444 -16.95 21.57 -5.72
C LEU A 444 -18.34 21.20 -6.21
N ILE A 445 -18.45 20.14 -7.02
CA ILE A 445 -19.74 19.67 -7.54
C ILE A 445 -19.90 18.20 -7.18
N GLY A 446 -20.81 17.90 -6.25
CA GLY A 446 -21.14 16.54 -5.82
C GLY A 446 -22.32 15.95 -6.59
N ASN A 447 -22.43 14.62 -6.57
CA ASN A 447 -23.56 13.87 -7.10
C ASN A 447 -24.73 13.94 -6.10
N ALA A 448 -25.84 14.54 -6.53
CA ALA A 448 -27.03 14.71 -5.68
C ALA A 448 -27.70 13.37 -5.29
N ALA A 449 -27.41 12.28 -6.00
CA ALA A 449 -27.90 10.93 -5.69
C ALA A 449 -26.86 10.09 -4.91
N TRP A 450 -25.69 10.64 -4.58
CA TRP A 450 -24.70 9.92 -3.79
C TRP A 450 -25.19 9.75 -2.35
N SER A 451 -24.98 8.55 -1.82
CA SER A 451 -25.17 8.22 -0.42
C SER A 451 -23.94 7.48 0.09
N ALA A 452 -23.61 7.67 1.36
CA ALA A 452 -22.52 6.95 1.99
C ALA A 452 -22.73 5.43 1.88
N PRO A 453 -21.69 4.65 1.51
CA PRO A 453 -21.74 3.21 1.61
C PRO A 453 -22.04 2.77 3.05
N LEU A 454 -22.78 1.67 3.21
CA LEU A 454 -23.08 1.11 4.54
C LEU A 454 -21.78 0.84 5.32
N TYR A 455 -21.79 1.19 6.60
CA TYR A 455 -20.67 1.00 7.53
C TYR A 455 -19.37 1.73 7.15
N SER A 456 -19.44 2.73 6.26
CA SER A 456 -18.27 3.52 5.86
C SER A 456 -17.96 4.67 6.80
N GLY A 457 -18.93 5.13 7.60
CA GLY A 457 -18.83 6.37 8.38
C GLY A 457 -18.56 7.64 7.55
N LEU A 458 -18.81 7.62 6.23
CA LEU A 458 -18.70 8.82 5.41
C LEU A 458 -19.94 9.70 5.58
N VAL A 459 -19.75 11.01 5.75
CA VAL A 459 -20.87 11.98 5.84
C VAL A 459 -21.13 12.66 4.50
N THR A 460 -20.07 13.00 3.75
CA THR A 460 -20.17 13.71 2.47
C THR A 460 -19.34 13.01 1.39
N GLN A 461 -19.74 13.20 0.13
CA GLN A 461 -18.97 12.66 -1.01
C GLN A 461 -17.62 13.36 -1.18
N LEU A 462 -17.56 14.66 -0.89
CA LEU A 462 -16.36 15.47 -0.96
C LEU A 462 -16.05 16.00 0.45
N THR A 463 -14.88 15.66 0.99
CA THR A 463 -14.49 16.04 2.35
C THR A 463 -13.04 16.53 2.36
N ALA A 464 -12.79 17.61 3.10
CA ALA A 464 -11.45 18.08 3.40
C ALA A 464 -11.11 17.78 4.85
N TYR A 465 -9.92 17.23 5.09
CA TYR A 465 -9.40 16.79 6.38
C TYR A 465 -8.11 17.51 6.72
N LYS A 466 -8.01 18.00 7.97
CA LYS A 466 -6.74 18.42 8.56
C LYS A 466 -5.96 17.17 8.99
N LEU A 467 -4.72 17.06 8.56
CA LEU A 467 -3.85 15.94 8.88
C LEU A 467 -3.30 16.09 10.29
N ILE A 468 -3.42 15.02 11.07
CA ILE A 468 -2.75 14.83 12.33
C ILE A 468 -1.63 13.84 12.06
N ASN A 469 -0.38 14.28 12.20
CA ASN A 469 0.80 13.45 11.97
C ASN A 469 1.58 13.19 13.25
N SER A 470 1.30 13.92 14.33
CA SER A 470 2.06 13.84 15.57
C SER A 470 1.18 13.89 16.82
N LEU A 471 1.75 13.47 17.96
CA LEU A 471 1.12 13.69 19.26
C LEU A 471 0.94 15.18 19.56
N ASP A 472 1.86 16.03 19.08
CA ASP A 472 1.76 17.47 19.24
C ASP A 472 0.55 18.05 18.49
N ASP A 473 0.22 17.54 17.30
CA ASP A 473 -1.00 17.92 16.60
C ASP A 473 -2.25 17.60 17.42
N ILE A 474 -2.30 16.42 18.03
CA ILE A 474 -3.41 16.03 18.89
C ILE A 474 -3.50 16.97 20.10
N ASN A 475 -2.38 17.23 20.76
CA ASN A 475 -2.33 18.13 21.91
C ASN A 475 -2.72 19.58 21.54
N ASN A 476 -2.44 20.01 20.32
CA ASN A 476 -2.87 21.30 19.78
C ASN A 476 -4.39 21.39 19.57
N LEU A 477 -5.12 20.26 19.59
CA LEU A 477 -6.58 20.24 19.57
C LEU A 477 -7.21 20.51 20.94
N ALA A 478 -6.42 20.52 22.01
CA ALA A 478 -6.90 20.93 23.32
C ALA A 478 -7.30 22.42 23.37
N GLY A 479 -8.10 22.77 24.38
CA GLY A 479 -8.55 24.13 24.66
C GLY A 479 -10.00 24.41 24.28
N PRO A 480 -10.54 25.57 24.68
CA PRO A 480 -11.98 25.85 24.65
C PRO A 480 -12.51 26.32 23.28
N ASP A 481 -11.74 26.21 22.19
CA ASP A 481 -12.17 26.68 20.87
C ASP A 481 -13.14 25.67 20.23
N PRO A 482 -14.45 25.97 20.16
CA PRO A 482 -15.45 25.04 19.66
C PRO A 482 -15.25 24.71 18.17
N SER A 483 -14.55 25.56 17.41
CA SER A 483 -14.31 25.33 15.99
C SER A 483 -13.38 24.14 15.74
N LYS A 484 -12.53 23.79 16.71
CA LYS A 484 -11.69 22.58 16.67
C LYS A 484 -12.54 21.32 16.75
N PHE A 485 -13.60 21.32 17.55
CA PHE A 485 -14.44 20.13 17.75
C PHE A 485 -15.47 19.89 16.64
N ALA A 486 -15.72 20.88 15.78
CA ALA A 486 -16.59 20.76 14.61
C ALA A 486 -15.81 20.49 13.29
N ALA A 487 -14.48 20.48 13.33
CA ALA A 487 -13.64 20.30 12.15
C ALA A 487 -13.45 18.82 11.78
N ASN A 488 -13.04 18.58 10.53
CA ASN A 488 -12.71 17.24 10.05
C ASN A 488 -11.20 17.00 10.15
N TYR A 489 -10.82 15.87 10.73
CA TYR A 489 -9.44 15.42 10.92
C TYR A 489 -9.22 14.06 10.30
N ALA A 490 -8.00 13.83 9.83
CA ALA A 490 -7.56 12.51 9.45
C ALA A 490 -6.15 12.24 9.98
N LEU A 491 -5.84 11.00 10.37
CA LEU A 491 -4.44 10.64 10.63
C LEU A 491 -3.68 10.56 9.30
N GLY A 492 -2.48 11.14 9.27
CA GLY A 492 -1.60 11.06 8.11
C GLY A 492 -0.59 9.91 8.17
N LYS A 493 -0.37 9.34 9.37
CA LYS A 493 0.45 8.17 9.65
C LYS A 493 0.09 7.55 11.00
N ASP A 494 0.66 6.39 11.31
CA ASP A 494 0.65 5.84 12.66
C ASP A 494 1.39 6.76 13.64
N ILE A 495 0.82 6.90 14.85
CA ILE A 495 1.35 7.74 15.92
C ILE A 495 1.70 6.84 17.12
N ASP A 496 2.95 6.89 17.56
CA ASP A 496 3.38 6.34 18.84
C ASP A 496 3.47 7.47 19.86
N ALA A 497 2.63 7.43 20.89
CA ALA A 497 2.58 8.45 21.94
C ALA A 497 3.65 8.25 23.03
N GLY A 498 4.35 7.11 23.06
CA GLY A 498 5.45 6.86 24.00
C GLY A 498 5.07 6.94 25.50
N GLY A 499 3.81 6.67 25.84
CA GLY A 499 3.22 6.85 27.17
C GLY A 499 2.63 8.24 27.43
N GLY A 500 2.66 9.12 26.44
CA GLY A 500 2.14 10.48 26.53
C GLY A 500 0.61 10.53 26.65
N TYR A 501 0.13 11.66 27.20
CA TYR A 501 -1.29 11.99 27.24
C TYR A 501 -1.77 12.46 25.86
N ALA A 502 -2.97 12.03 25.46
CA ALA A 502 -3.66 12.58 24.30
C ALA A 502 -5.17 12.67 24.57
N GLY A 503 -5.86 13.66 24.00
CA GLY A 503 -7.31 13.72 24.10
C GLY A 503 -7.92 14.90 23.35
N ILE A 504 -9.09 14.69 22.76
CA ILE A 504 -9.90 15.66 22.04
C ILE A 504 -11.16 15.94 22.86
N GLY A 505 -11.34 17.20 23.28
CA GLY A 505 -12.50 17.62 24.06
C GLY A 505 -12.41 17.31 25.56
N THR A 506 -11.29 16.72 26.00
CA THR A 506 -10.93 16.46 27.40
C THR A 506 -10.10 17.63 27.96
N HIS A 507 -10.36 18.05 29.19
CA HIS A 507 -9.58 19.08 29.85
C HIS A 507 -9.59 18.79 31.35
N LEU A 508 -8.43 18.37 31.88
CA LEU A 508 -8.23 18.01 33.29
C LEU A 508 -8.71 19.07 34.29
N ASN A 509 -9.00 20.31 33.85
CA ASN A 509 -9.51 21.41 34.67
C ASN A 509 -10.46 22.40 33.93
N GLY A 510 -11.01 22.07 32.75
CA GLY A 510 -11.59 23.08 31.82
C GLY A 510 -12.98 22.81 31.24
N GLY A 511 -13.62 21.68 31.58
CA GLY A 511 -14.91 21.26 31.03
C GLY A 511 -14.80 20.46 29.73
N ALA A 512 -15.76 19.56 29.52
CA ALA A 512 -15.85 18.65 28.38
C ALA A 512 -16.50 19.31 27.15
N PHE A 513 -15.94 19.10 25.97
CA PHE A 513 -16.50 19.57 24.70
C PHE A 513 -16.83 18.40 23.76
N ALA A 514 -18.05 18.38 23.24
CA ALA A 514 -18.49 17.34 22.31
C ALA A 514 -17.87 17.52 20.91
N PHE A 515 -17.21 16.48 20.42
CA PHE A 515 -16.72 16.39 19.04
C PHE A 515 -17.90 16.17 18.09
N THR A 516 -18.12 17.11 17.17
CA THR A 516 -19.25 17.15 16.23
C THR A 516 -18.82 17.07 14.76
N GLY A 517 -17.51 17.06 14.49
CA GLY A 517 -16.93 16.89 13.16
C GLY A 517 -16.69 15.43 12.78
N GLN A 518 -15.78 15.19 11.83
CA GLN A 518 -15.37 13.84 11.41
C GLN A 518 -13.91 13.57 11.79
N PHE A 519 -13.62 12.43 12.39
CA PHE A 519 -12.28 11.95 12.64
C PHE A 519 -12.09 10.62 11.91
N ASP A 520 -11.23 10.61 10.90
CA ASP A 520 -10.91 9.42 10.12
C ASP A 520 -9.48 8.95 10.42
N GLY A 521 -9.32 7.78 11.01
CA GLY A 521 -8.00 7.22 11.21
C GLY A 521 -7.29 6.86 9.90
N MET A 522 -8.00 6.80 8.76
CA MET A 522 -7.41 6.39 7.46
C MET A 522 -6.64 5.06 7.59
N ASP A 523 -7.15 4.16 8.45
CA ASP A 523 -6.58 2.87 8.82
C ASP A 523 -5.24 2.95 9.58
N HIS A 524 -4.86 4.13 10.06
CA HIS A 524 -3.74 4.34 10.97
C HIS A 524 -4.12 4.12 12.44
N THR A 525 -3.07 3.96 13.23
CA THR A 525 -3.15 3.69 14.66
C THR A 525 -2.55 4.81 15.51
N ILE A 526 -3.09 4.96 16.72
CA ILE A 526 -2.47 5.68 17.83
C ILE A 526 -2.09 4.63 18.86
N SER A 527 -0.82 4.58 19.25
CA SER A 527 -0.29 3.54 20.14
C SER A 527 0.37 4.11 21.39
N ASN A 528 0.45 3.29 22.45
CA ASN A 528 1.16 3.61 23.70
C ASN A 528 0.68 4.93 24.35
N VAL A 529 -0.62 5.15 24.40
CA VAL A 529 -1.21 6.43 24.84
C VAL A 529 -1.90 6.31 26.20
N TRP A 530 -1.78 7.34 27.04
CA TRP A 530 -2.49 7.45 28.31
C TRP A 530 -3.72 8.36 28.16
N LEU A 531 -4.90 7.82 28.50
CA LEU A 531 -6.22 8.37 28.19
C LEU A 531 -7.14 8.36 29.44
N PRO A 532 -6.83 9.12 30.51
CA PRO A 532 -7.62 9.08 31.74
C PRO A 532 -9.08 9.55 31.55
N GLU A 533 -9.34 10.35 30.51
CA GLU A 533 -10.67 10.87 30.14
C GLU A 533 -11.18 10.29 28.80
N GLY A 534 -10.56 9.21 28.29
CA GLY A 534 -10.77 8.72 26.93
C GLY A 534 -10.14 9.60 25.84
N PHE A 535 -10.02 9.08 24.62
CA PHE A 535 -9.48 9.87 23.50
C PHE A 535 -10.43 11.01 23.08
N PHE A 536 -11.74 10.79 23.17
CA PHE A 536 -12.77 11.81 23.09
C PHE A 536 -13.48 11.90 24.44
N SER A 537 -13.75 13.11 24.94
CA SER A 537 -14.68 13.21 26.07
C SER A 537 -16.08 12.76 25.62
N THR A 538 -16.67 13.48 24.66
CA THR A 538 -17.95 13.10 24.06
C THR A 538 -17.81 13.13 22.54
N ILE A 539 -18.25 12.05 21.88
CA ILE A 539 -18.57 12.08 20.45
C ILE A 539 -20.02 12.56 20.35
N GLY A 540 -20.22 13.80 19.93
CA GLY A 540 -21.54 14.43 19.86
C GLY A 540 -22.43 13.83 18.77
N LYS A 541 -23.72 14.21 18.76
CA LYS A 541 -24.75 13.64 17.87
C LYS A 541 -24.44 13.67 16.37
N THR A 542 -23.64 14.62 15.90
CA THR A 542 -23.19 14.71 14.50
C THR A 542 -21.75 14.24 14.30
N GLY A 543 -21.07 13.92 15.41
CA GLY A 543 -19.69 13.46 15.42
C GLY A 543 -19.58 12.08 14.78
N VAL A 544 -18.55 11.91 13.96
CA VAL A 544 -18.22 10.61 13.37
C VAL A 544 -16.77 10.30 13.62
N VAL A 545 -16.49 9.11 14.16
CA VAL A 545 -15.15 8.58 14.32
C VAL A 545 -15.05 7.25 13.59
N ARG A 546 -14.05 7.10 12.72
CA ARG A 546 -13.93 5.88 11.91
C ARG A 546 -12.52 5.47 11.58
N ASN A 547 -12.37 4.20 11.19
CA ASN A 547 -11.15 3.60 10.63
C ASN A 547 -9.90 3.88 11.49
N LEU A 548 -10.04 3.73 12.81
CA LEU A 548 -9.04 4.14 13.80
C LEU A 548 -8.69 2.96 14.71
N GLY A 549 -7.39 2.69 14.87
CA GLY A 549 -6.90 1.83 15.94
C GLY A 549 -6.31 2.64 17.10
N ILE A 550 -6.76 2.40 18.33
CA ILE A 550 -6.09 2.91 19.55
C ILE A 550 -5.51 1.70 20.28
N THR A 551 -4.20 1.53 20.25
CA THR A 551 -3.55 0.28 20.66
C THR A 551 -2.59 0.47 21.83
N ASN A 552 -2.45 -0.57 22.66
CA ASN A 552 -1.63 -0.52 23.87
C ASN A 552 -1.88 0.75 24.71
N ALA A 553 -3.14 1.15 24.82
CA ALA A 553 -3.54 2.35 25.53
C ALA A 553 -3.84 2.04 27.00
N SER A 554 -3.71 3.04 27.86
CA SER A 554 -4.06 2.92 29.27
C SER A 554 -5.00 4.02 29.69
N ALA A 555 -6.09 3.67 30.37
CA ALA A 555 -6.99 4.61 31.00
C ALA A 555 -7.15 4.25 32.47
N SER A 556 -7.07 5.25 33.34
CA SER A 556 -7.31 5.11 34.76
C SER A 556 -8.10 6.34 35.23
N GLY A 557 -9.36 6.15 35.60
CA GLY A 557 -10.23 7.23 36.05
C GLY A 557 -10.76 7.00 37.47
N SER A 558 -10.91 8.07 38.24
CA SER A 558 -11.63 8.09 39.53
C SER A 558 -13.07 8.59 39.36
N PHE A 559 -13.91 8.46 40.40
CA PHE A 559 -15.32 8.91 40.44
C PHE A 559 -15.59 10.30 39.87
N ASP A 560 -14.60 11.19 39.95
CA ASP A 560 -14.74 12.58 39.54
C ASP A 560 -14.79 12.77 38.01
N PHE A 561 -14.48 11.73 37.22
CA PHE A 561 -14.27 11.83 35.77
C PHE A 561 -15.40 11.27 34.89
N GLY A 562 -16.47 10.72 35.46
CA GLY A 562 -17.59 10.17 34.68
C GLY A 562 -17.26 8.82 34.00
N PRO A 563 -18.06 8.37 33.01
CA PRO A 563 -17.85 7.12 32.29
C PRO A 563 -16.46 7.03 31.66
N ILE A 564 -15.90 5.82 31.55
CA ILE A 564 -14.53 5.62 31.07
C ILE A 564 -14.52 4.67 29.86
N GLY A 565 -13.88 5.10 28.77
CA GLY A 565 -13.55 4.24 27.64
C GLY A 565 -12.33 4.75 26.88
N LEU A 566 -11.55 3.85 26.29
CA LEU A 566 -10.32 4.24 25.57
C LEU A 566 -10.62 5.18 24.39
N LEU A 567 -11.70 4.92 23.65
CA LEU A 567 -12.11 5.82 22.57
C LEU A 567 -12.85 7.03 23.13
N ALA A 568 -13.88 6.82 23.93
CA ALA A 568 -14.69 7.92 24.43
C ALA A 568 -15.32 7.65 25.80
N GLN A 569 -15.63 8.71 26.56
CA GLN A 569 -16.53 8.60 27.71
C GLN A 569 -17.95 8.38 27.21
N ASP A 570 -18.47 9.32 26.41
CA ASP A 570 -19.82 9.27 25.87
C ASP A 570 -19.81 9.24 24.33
N ASN A 571 -20.53 8.30 23.73
CA ASN A 571 -20.84 8.32 22.30
C ASN A 571 -22.32 8.62 22.08
N GLN A 572 -22.62 9.77 21.48
CA GLN A 572 -23.93 10.15 20.96
C GLN A 572 -23.97 10.13 19.42
N GLY A 573 -22.82 9.98 18.77
CA GLY A 573 -22.64 10.03 17.32
C GLY A 573 -22.45 8.66 16.70
N LEU A 574 -21.59 8.59 15.68
CA LEU A 574 -21.25 7.35 14.96
C LEU A 574 -19.80 6.95 15.19
N VAL A 575 -19.61 5.69 15.60
CA VAL A 575 -18.30 5.02 15.66
C VAL A 575 -18.31 3.86 14.68
N ALA A 576 -17.45 3.89 13.66
CA ALA A 576 -17.44 2.89 12.59
C ALA A 576 -16.03 2.34 12.29
N ASN A 577 -15.83 1.02 12.30
CA ASN A 577 -14.51 0.40 12.04
C ASN A 577 -13.42 0.92 13.00
N VAL A 578 -13.69 0.91 14.31
CA VAL A 578 -12.73 1.36 15.33
C VAL A 578 -12.32 0.19 16.22
N PHE A 579 -11.03 0.12 16.56
CA PHE A 579 -10.49 -0.92 17.42
C PHE A 579 -9.70 -0.35 18.60
N THR A 580 -9.90 -0.89 19.81
CA THR A 580 -9.07 -0.57 20.98
C THR A 580 -8.34 -1.77 21.58
N SER A 581 -7.14 -1.54 22.13
CA SER A 581 -6.41 -2.52 22.97
C SER A 581 -5.63 -1.84 24.10
N GLY A 582 -5.31 -2.61 25.15
CA GLY A 582 -4.61 -2.12 26.34
C GLY A 582 -5.37 -2.41 27.62
N GLY A 583 -5.48 -1.43 28.52
CA GLY A 583 -6.13 -1.59 29.83
C GLY A 583 -6.93 -0.37 30.28
N VAL A 584 -8.09 -0.62 30.87
CA VAL A 584 -8.96 0.41 31.47
C VAL A 584 -9.21 0.02 32.92
N VAL A 585 -8.91 0.94 33.84
CA VAL A 585 -9.15 0.76 35.28
C VAL A 585 -10.08 1.87 35.77
N GLY A 586 -11.31 1.51 36.10
CA GLY A 586 -12.23 2.33 36.88
C GLY A 586 -12.06 2.00 38.36
N ILE A 587 -11.53 2.93 39.15
CA ILE A 587 -11.34 2.68 40.59
C ILE A 587 -12.60 3.04 41.38
N GLY A 588 -12.93 2.19 42.38
CA GLY A 588 -13.84 2.32 43.52
C GLY A 588 -13.52 3.47 44.50
N GLY A 589 -14.52 4.08 45.18
CA GLY A 589 -14.39 5.39 45.89
C GLY A 589 -13.72 5.28 47.25
N GLY A 590 -12.95 4.21 47.43
CA GLY A 590 -12.62 3.63 48.70
C GLY A 590 -13.63 2.56 49.15
N PRO A 591 -13.35 1.89 50.28
CA PRO A 591 -14.18 0.81 50.79
C PRO A 591 -15.60 1.29 51.14
N GLY A 592 -16.61 0.69 50.51
CA GLY A 592 -18.03 0.95 50.81
C GLY A 592 -18.73 1.98 49.90
N ILE A 593 -18.06 2.48 48.85
CA ILE A 593 -18.70 3.25 47.77
C ILE A 593 -18.91 2.30 46.58
N PHE A 594 -20.15 2.09 46.17
CA PHE A 594 -20.59 1.05 45.24
C PHE A 594 -20.96 1.54 43.83
N ASP A 595 -20.67 2.82 43.51
CA ASP A 595 -21.14 3.47 42.28
C ASP A 595 -19.96 3.89 41.38
N ALA A 596 -19.07 2.97 41.00
CA ALA A 596 -18.04 3.31 40.01
C ALA A 596 -18.72 3.63 38.66
N PRO A 597 -18.22 4.64 37.92
CA PRO A 597 -18.85 5.03 36.66
C PRO A 597 -18.81 3.89 35.62
N PRO A 598 -19.76 3.86 34.67
CA PRO A 598 -19.76 2.85 33.61
C PRO A 598 -18.44 2.84 32.84
N THR A 599 -17.85 1.66 32.71
CA THR A 599 -16.53 1.50 32.10
C THR A 599 -16.58 0.49 30.95
N GLY A 600 -16.08 0.90 29.78
CA GLY A 600 -15.98 0.05 28.59
C GLY A 600 -14.57 0.03 27.99
N GLY A 601 -14.21 -1.07 27.33
CA GLY A 601 -12.93 -1.14 26.60
C GLY A 601 -12.85 -0.17 25.41
N LEU A 602 -13.98 0.20 24.82
CA LEU A 602 -14.10 1.18 23.73
C LEU A 602 -14.76 2.48 24.22
N VAL A 603 -15.99 2.41 24.72
CA VAL A 603 -16.77 3.59 25.16
C VAL A 603 -17.34 3.37 26.56
N GLY A 604 -17.34 4.39 27.41
CA GLY A 604 -18.04 4.34 28.70
C GLY A 604 -19.56 4.17 28.53
N THR A 605 -20.22 5.17 27.96
CA THR A 605 -21.66 5.20 27.66
C THR A 605 -21.93 5.39 26.18
N ASN A 606 -22.79 4.55 25.60
CA ASN A 606 -23.24 4.68 24.20
C ASN A 606 -24.72 5.04 24.11
N GLU A 607 -25.04 6.22 23.61
CA GLU A 607 -26.37 6.67 23.17
C GLU A 607 -26.48 6.74 21.64
N GLY A 608 -25.35 6.67 20.94
CA GLY A 608 -25.23 6.74 19.49
C GLY A 608 -25.20 5.36 18.83
N THR A 609 -24.46 5.26 17.71
CA THR A 609 -24.25 4.01 16.97
C THR A 609 -22.78 3.60 17.03
N ILE A 610 -22.54 2.34 17.38
CA ILE A 610 -21.26 1.66 17.27
C ILE A 610 -21.43 0.52 16.28
N GLU A 611 -20.72 0.59 15.16
CA GLU A 611 -20.80 -0.39 14.09
C GLU A 611 -19.42 -0.88 13.65
N ARG A 612 -19.28 -2.20 13.47
CA ARG A 612 -18.00 -2.80 13.06
C ARG A 612 -16.82 -2.42 13.96
N ALA A 613 -17.07 -2.33 15.27
CA ALA A 613 -16.04 -1.95 16.23
C ALA A 613 -15.60 -3.13 17.10
N GLY A 614 -14.39 -3.04 17.65
CA GLY A 614 -13.83 -4.09 18.48
C GLY A 614 -13.03 -3.55 19.67
N SER A 615 -12.98 -4.32 20.75
CA SER A 615 -12.01 -4.08 21.82
C SER A 615 -11.38 -5.37 22.34
N SER A 616 -10.07 -5.32 22.54
CA SER A 616 -9.28 -6.33 23.25
C SER A 616 -8.74 -5.81 24.58
N ALA A 617 -9.17 -4.61 25.01
CA ALA A 617 -8.69 -4.00 26.24
C ALA A 617 -9.19 -4.75 27.47
N ALA A 618 -8.31 -4.98 28.44
CA ALA A 618 -8.72 -5.50 29.75
C ALA A 618 -9.43 -4.40 30.53
N VAL A 619 -10.59 -4.71 31.10
CA VAL A 619 -11.40 -3.78 31.89
C VAL A 619 -11.46 -4.25 33.32
N ALA A 620 -11.02 -3.39 34.24
CA ALA A 620 -11.16 -3.57 35.68
C ALA A 620 -12.03 -2.44 36.24
N ASN A 621 -13.22 -2.74 36.78
CA ASN A 621 -14.15 -1.73 37.30
C ASN A 621 -15.03 -2.26 38.45
N ASP A 622 -15.30 -1.40 39.43
CA ASP A 622 -16.14 -1.67 40.60
C ASP A 622 -17.59 -1.15 40.39
N GLY A 623 -18.14 -1.37 39.19
CA GLY A 623 -19.46 -0.89 38.75
C GLY A 623 -19.90 -1.57 37.44
N ALA A 624 -20.74 -0.91 36.63
CA ALA A 624 -21.13 -1.43 35.31
C ALA A 624 -19.90 -1.53 34.38
N ALA A 625 -19.57 -2.74 33.93
CA ALA A 625 -18.33 -3.00 33.20
C ALA A 625 -18.58 -3.84 31.95
N GLY A 626 -18.12 -3.38 30.79
CA GLY A 626 -18.24 -4.11 29.54
C GLY A 626 -16.93 -4.20 28.76
N GLY A 627 -16.68 -5.33 28.12
CA GLY A 627 -15.49 -5.49 27.27
C GLY A 627 -15.45 -4.50 26.10
N LEU A 628 -16.61 -4.06 25.61
CA LEU A 628 -16.73 -3.01 24.58
C LEU A 628 -17.33 -1.71 25.17
N VAL A 629 -18.47 -1.80 25.84
CA VAL A 629 -19.22 -0.62 26.33
C VAL A 629 -19.64 -0.80 27.78
N GLY A 630 -19.46 0.21 28.65
CA GLY A 630 -19.98 0.15 30.01
C GLY A 630 -21.51 0.11 30.04
N GLN A 631 -22.15 1.16 29.52
CA GLN A 631 -23.61 1.28 29.42
C GLN A 631 -24.05 1.57 27.98
N ASN A 632 -25.03 0.81 27.46
CA ASN A 632 -25.58 0.99 26.12
C ASN A 632 -27.06 1.38 26.16
N ALA A 633 -27.38 2.59 25.72
CA ALA A 633 -28.72 3.07 25.40
C ALA A 633 -28.97 3.23 23.89
N GLY A 634 -27.91 3.12 23.08
CA GLY A 634 -27.93 3.28 21.63
C GLY A 634 -27.94 1.96 20.84
N VAL A 635 -27.21 1.94 19.73
CA VAL A 635 -27.09 0.79 18.82
C VAL A 635 -25.66 0.26 18.83
N ILE A 636 -25.52 -1.06 19.01
CA ILE A 636 -24.28 -1.81 18.80
C ILE A 636 -24.57 -2.88 17.74
N VAL A 637 -23.82 -2.86 16.65
CA VAL A 637 -24.02 -3.79 15.53
C VAL A 637 -22.69 -4.28 14.96
N GLN A 638 -22.62 -5.57 14.61
CA GLN A 638 -21.43 -6.16 13.99
C GLN A 638 -20.14 -5.89 14.77
N SER A 639 -20.19 -5.95 16.10
CA SER A 639 -19.09 -5.52 16.96
C SER A 639 -18.69 -6.61 17.94
N PHE A 640 -17.49 -6.53 18.51
CA PHE A 640 -16.97 -7.59 19.36
C PHE A 640 -16.08 -7.16 20.52
N ALA A 641 -15.98 -8.00 21.54
CA ALA A 641 -15.02 -7.85 22.63
C ALA A 641 -14.25 -9.14 22.89
N SER A 642 -12.94 -9.03 23.13
CA SER A 642 -12.06 -10.15 23.51
C SER A 642 -11.24 -9.89 24.76
N GLY A 643 -11.23 -8.65 25.26
CA GLY A 643 -10.57 -8.30 26.52
C GLY A 643 -11.32 -8.83 27.74
N ASN A 644 -10.58 -9.15 28.79
CA ASN A 644 -11.17 -9.65 30.04
C ASN A 644 -11.85 -8.52 30.82
N VAL A 645 -12.94 -8.84 31.51
CA VAL A 645 -13.68 -7.92 32.38
C VAL A 645 -13.65 -8.44 33.82
N SER A 646 -13.22 -7.58 34.74
CA SER A 646 -13.00 -7.92 36.15
C SER A 646 -13.37 -6.76 37.09
N GLY A 647 -13.55 -7.06 38.37
CA GLY A 647 -13.70 -6.06 39.43
C GLY A 647 -13.30 -6.66 40.78
N ASP A 648 -12.61 -5.88 41.61
CA ASP A 648 -12.13 -6.31 42.92
C ASP A 648 -13.19 -6.10 44.01
N ASN A 649 -14.21 -5.29 43.74
CA ASN A 649 -15.39 -5.06 44.58
C ASN A 649 -16.68 -5.42 43.82
N ILE A 650 -17.86 -4.98 44.31
CA ILE A 650 -19.14 -5.19 43.64
C ILE A 650 -19.05 -4.64 42.21
N THR A 651 -19.20 -5.51 41.22
CA THR A 651 -19.13 -5.20 39.80
C THR A 651 -20.29 -5.87 39.07
N GLU A 652 -20.73 -5.29 37.97
CA GLU A 652 -21.72 -5.88 37.05
C GLU A 652 -21.06 -6.14 35.69
N PRO A 653 -20.21 -7.18 35.58
CA PRO A 653 -19.37 -7.37 34.42
C PRO A 653 -20.10 -8.17 33.33
N GLY A 654 -20.16 -7.59 32.14
CA GLY A 654 -20.64 -8.24 30.92
C GLY A 654 -19.54 -8.36 29.88
N GLY A 655 -19.46 -9.49 29.19
CA GLY A 655 -18.37 -9.73 28.23
C GLY A 655 -18.31 -8.72 27.08
N LEU A 656 -19.47 -8.20 26.62
CA LEU A 656 -19.56 -7.13 25.62
C LEU A 656 -19.99 -5.81 26.27
N VAL A 657 -21.09 -5.83 27.04
CA VAL A 657 -21.70 -4.63 27.62
C VAL A 657 -22.01 -4.86 29.10
N GLY A 658 -21.76 -3.89 29.98
CA GLY A 658 -22.23 -3.98 31.38
C GLY A 658 -23.76 -3.94 31.44
N GLU A 659 -24.33 -2.77 31.18
CA GLU A 659 -25.78 -2.53 31.17
C GLU A 659 -26.30 -2.22 29.76
N ASN A 660 -27.36 -2.89 29.33
CA ASN A 660 -28.00 -2.65 28.04
C ASN A 660 -29.47 -2.24 28.18
N SER A 661 -29.81 -1.02 27.77
CA SER A 661 -31.18 -0.55 27.52
C SER A 661 -31.46 -0.29 26.03
N GLY A 662 -30.41 -0.30 25.19
CA GLY A 662 -30.48 -0.13 23.74
C GLY A 662 -30.59 -1.44 22.97
N SER A 663 -30.03 -1.45 21.76
CA SER A 663 -30.01 -2.62 20.87
C SER A 663 -28.59 -3.15 20.65
N ILE A 664 -28.46 -4.47 20.72
CA ILE A 664 -27.25 -5.22 20.38
C ILE A 664 -27.64 -6.24 19.33
N SER A 665 -26.97 -6.20 18.18
CA SER A 665 -27.20 -7.16 17.10
C SER A 665 -25.90 -7.63 16.48
N GLN A 666 -25.85 -8.88 16.01
CA GLN A 666 -24.73 -9.37 15.22
C GLN A 666 -23.39 -9.21 15.93
N SER A 667 -23.33 -9.41 17.24
CA SER A 667 -22.17 -9.03 18.06
C SER A 667 -21.74 -10.16 18.97
N TYR A 668 -20.49 -10.14 19.43
CA TYR A 668 -19.99 -11.25 20.25
C TYR A 668 -18.93 -10.89 21.28
N ALA A 669 -18.84 -11.71 22.32
CA ALA A 669 -17.82 -11.60 23.37
C ALA A 669 -17.06 -12.90 23.60
N THR A 670 -15.74 -12.81 23.76
CA THR A 670 -14.85 -13.95 24.00
C THR A 670 -13.96 -13.79 25.24
N GLY A 671 -13.83 -12.58 25.78
CA GLY A 671 -13.05 -12.31 26.99
C GLY A 671 -13.73 -12.88 28.24
N SER A 672 -12.93 -13.27 29.25
CA SER A 672 -13.47 -13.81 30.50
C SER A 672 -14.09 -12.72 31.38
N VAL A 673 -15.10 -13.10 32.15
CA VAL A 673 -15.85 -12.26 33.08
C VAL A 673 -15.68 -12.79 34.51
N SER A 674 -15.29 -11.92 35.44
CA SER A 674 -15.07 -12.27 36.85
C SER A 674 -15.32 -11.08 37.80
N GLY A 675 -15.59 -11.34 39.08
CA GLY A 675 -15.67 -10.30 40.12
C GLY A 675 -16.60 -10.64 41.27
N LEU A 676 -16.65 -9.79 42.30
CA LEU A 676 -17.69 -9.82 43.33
C LEU A 676 -18.97 -9.25 42.71
N THR A 677 -20.04 -10.02 42.61
CA THR A 677 -21.17 -9.60 41.75
C THR A 677 -22.51 -10.18 42.19
N PHE A 678 -23.59 -9.47 41.86
CA PHE A 678 -24.95 -10.03 41.87
C PHE A 678 -25.34 -10.58 40.49
N TYR A 679 -24.80 -10.02 39.41
CA TYR A 679 -25.16 -10.35 38.03
C TYR A 679 -23.92 -10.34 37.13
N SER A 680 -23.66 -11.44 36.43
CA SER A 680 -22.64 -11.49 35.40
C SER A 680 -23.14 -12.25 34.18
N GLY A 681 -22.84 -11.72 33.00
CA GLY A 681 -23.24 -12.32 31.74
C GLY A 681 -22.08 -12.46 30.77
N GLY A 682 -22.05 -13.59 30.06
CA GLY A 682 -21.06 -13.80 29.00
C GLY A 682 -21.13 -12.74 27.89
N LEU A 683 -22.30 -12.12 27.67
CA LEU A 683 -22.49 -11.02 26.74
C LEU A 683 -22.85 -9.71 27.45
N VAL A 684 -23.86 -9.71 28.33
CA VAL A 684 -24.35 -8.51 29.04
C VAL A 684 -24.59 -8.80 30.52
N ALA A 685 -24.17 -7.96 31.46
CA ALA A 685 -24.53 -8.21 32.87
C ALA A 685 -26.03 -8.00 33.12
N ASN A 686 -26.58 -6.86 32.74
CA ASN A 686 -28.00 -6.51 32.91
C ASN A 686 -28.64 -6.05 31.58
N ASN A 687 -29.66 -6.76 31.12
CA ASN A 687 -30.40 -6.42 29.89
C ASN A 687 -31.83 -5.95 30.16
N SER A 688 -32.14 -4.71 29.79
CA SER A 688 -33.50 -4.16 29.63
C SER A 688 -33.85 -3.85 28.17
N GLY A 689 -32.87 -3.90 27.27
CA GLY A 689 -33.01 -3.65 25.84
C GLY A 689 -33.25 -4.91 24.99
N VAL A 690 -32.79 -4.87 23.73
CA VAL A 690 -32.96 -5.94 22.74
C VAL A 690 -31.61 -6.52 22.33
N ILE A 691 -31.50 -7.86 22.36
CA ILE A 691 -30.33 -8.59 21.87
C ILE A 691 -30.76 -9.58 20.79
N THR A 692 -30.13 -9.54 19.61
CA THR A 692 -30.39 -10.48 18.50
C THR A 692 -29.10 -10.95 17.84
N GLU A 693 -29.14 -12.13 17.23
CA GLU A 693 -28.06 -12.67 16.38
C GLU A 693 -26.66 -12.51 17.00
N SER A 694 -26.49 -12.85 18.27
CA SER A 694 -25.26 -12.54 19.03
C SER A 694 -24.78 -13.74 19.83
N PHE A 695 -23.52 -13.77 20.25
CA PHE A 695 -23.02 -14.89 21.04
C PHE A 695 -21.91 -14.58 22.05
N ALA A 696 -21.73 -15.48 23.02
CA ALA A 696 -20.64 -15.41 23.99
C ALA A 696 -19.90 -16.75 24.16
N THR A 697 -18.58 -16.67 24.36
CA THR A 697 -17.73 -17.84 24.66
C THR A 697 -16.80 -17.66 25.86
N GLY A 698 -16.64 -16.45 26.39
CA GLY A 698 -15.76 -16.19 27.52
C GLY A 698 -16.25 -16.83 28.83
N SER A 699 -15.32 -17.32 29.65
CA SER A 699 -15.64 -17.88 30.97
C SER A 699 -16.37 -16.87 31.84
N VAL A 700 -17.47 -17.26 32.48
CA VAL A 700 -18.24 -16.42 33.40
C VAL A 700 -18.10 -16.98 34.81
N THR A 701 -17.53 -16.18 35.69
CA THR A 701 -17.31 -16.53 37.10
C THR A 701 -17.76 -15.37 37.99
N GLY A 702 -18.20 -15.66 39.21
CA GLY A 702 -18.59 -14.64 40.17
C GLY A 702 -18.39 -15.11 41.59
N MET A 703 -18.01 -14.18 42.46
CA MET A 703 -17.88 -14.39 43.90
C MET A 703 -19.11 -13.86 44.63
N ILE A 704 -19.48 -14.54 45.72
CA ILE A 704 -20.68 -14.23 46.51
C ILE A 704 -20.49 -12.90 47.24
N VAL A 705 -21.36 -11.93 46.97
CA VAL A 705 -21.44 -10.64 47.68
C VAL A 705 -22.17 -10.79 49.01
N ASP A 706 -23.30 -11.51 49.00
CA ASP A 706 -24.11 -11.83 50.19
C ASP A 706 -24.50 -13.32 50.15
N PRO A 707 -24.22 -14.12 51.20
CA PRO A 707 -24.65 -15.53 51.28
C PRO A 707 -26.15 -15.78 51.05
N ASN A 708 -27.00 -14.77 51.27
CA ASN A 708 -28.45 -14.86 51.05
C ASN A 708 -28.87 -14.53 49.62
N TYR A 709 -27.99 -13.95 48.80
CA TYR A 709 -28.22 -13.58 47.41
C TYR A 709 -27.09 -14.14 46.53
N PRO A 710 -27.19 -15.41 46.10
CA PRO A 710 -26.17 -16.01 45.25
C PRO A 710 -26.07 -15.26 43.91
N PRO A 711 -24.87 -15.15 43.33
CA PRO A 711 -24.67 -14.46 42.06
C PRO A 711 -25.47 -15.14 40.94
N GLN A 712 -26.12 -14.33 40.10
CA GLN A 712 -26.78 -14.79 38.88
C GLN A 712 -25.78 -14.75 37.73
N LEU A 713 -25.27 -15.93 37.38
CA LEU A 713 -24.32 -16.11 36.29
C LEU A 713 -25.04 -16.66 35.06
N GLY A 714 -25.00 -15.91 33.95
CA GLY A 714 -25.62 -16.31 32.69
C GLY A 714 -24.60 -16.46 31.57
N GLY A 715 -24.77 -17.47 30.72
CA GLY A 715 -23.99 -17.61 29.49
C GLY A 715 -24.16 -16.44 28.53
N ILE A 716 -25.29 -15.72 28.59
CA ILE A 716 -25.57 -14.48 27.86
C ILE A 716 -25.77 -13.32 28.84
N ALA A 717 -26.76 -13.42 29.73
CA ALA A 717 -27.18 -12.34 30.61
C ALA A 717 -27.31 -12.77 32.07
N GLY A 718 -26.75 -11.98 33.00
CA GLY A 718 -26.92 -12.21 34.44
C GLY A 718 -28.34 -11.87 34.90
N ALA A 719 -28.80 -10.67 34.54
CA ALA A 719 -30.18 -10.22 34.69
C ALA A 719 -30.81 -9.87 33.34
N ASN A 720 -32.10 -10.11 33.19
CA ASN A 720 -32.84 -9.74 31.99
C ASN A 720 -34.29 -9.37 32.30
N SER A 721 -34.67 -8.15 31.93
CA SER A 721 -36.04 -7.63 31.86
C SER A 721 -36.46 -7.24 30.42
N GLY A 722 -35.53 -7.26 29.48
CA GLY A 722 -35.74 -6.96 28.06
C GLY A 722 -35.97 -8.20 27.19
N THR A 723 -35.66 -8.08 25.90
CA THR A 723 -35.84 -9.14 24.89
C THR A 723 -34.51 -9.73 24.46
N ILE A 724 -34.36 -11.04 24.59
CA ILE A 724 -33.25 -11.81 24.01
C ILE A 724 -33.82 -12.73 22.93
N GLY A 725 -33.36 -12.55 21.70
CA GLY A 725 -33.84 -13.29 20.53
C GLY A 725 -33.52 -14.79 20.59
N SER A 726 -34.33 -15.60 19.92
CA SER A 726 -34.08 -17.05 19.81
C SER A 726 -32.82 -17.40 19.02
N ASN A 727 -32.19 -16.42 18.36
CA ASN A 727 -30.94 -16.55 17.60
C ASN A 727 -29.71 -16.01 18.36
N VAL A 728 -29.77 -15.94 19.69
CA VAL A 728 -28.65 -15.55 20.57
C VAL A 728 -28.12 -16.79 21.29
N TYR A 729 -26.81 -17.08 21.19
CA TYR A 729 -26.23 -18.37 21.60
C TYR A 729 -25.03 -18.21 22.53
N TRP A 730 -24.75 -19.19 23.39
CA TRP A 730 -23.50 -19.21 24.15
C TRP A 730 -22.85 -20.60 24.11
N ASN A 731 -21.53 -20.64 24.31
CA ASN A 731 -20.82 -21.90 24.43
C ASN A 731 -20.86 -22.39 25.89
N VAL A 732 -21.65 -23.42 26.16
CA VAL A 732 -21.85 -23.98 27.51
C VAL A 732 -20.53 -24.39 28.18
N ALA A 733 -19.60 -24.95 27.40
CA ALA A 733 -18.36 -25.49 27.94
C ALA A 733 -17.36 -24.37 28.29
N THR A 734 -17.23 -23.36 27.43
CA THR A 734 -16.21 -22.30 27.64
C THR A 734 -16.71 -21.19 28.55
N THR A 735 -18.02 -20.90 28.56
CA THR A 735 -18.58 -19.97 29.56
C THR A 735 -18.66 -20.59 30.95
N GLY A 736 -18.76 -21.93 31.03
CA GLY A 736 -19.01 -22.67 32.26
C GLY A 736 -20.47 -22.59 32.74
N GLN A 737 -21.38 -22.01 31.94
CA GLN A 737 -22.77 -21.76 32.33
C GLN A 737 -23.74 -22.71 31.61
N SER A 738 -24.50 -23.48 32.39
CA SER A 738 -25.56 -24.36 31.87
C SER A 738 -26.82 -23.62 31.43
N GLN A 739 -26.97 -22.34 31.80
CA GLN A 739 -28.11 -21.49 31.47
C GLN A 739 -27.62 -20.19 30.83
N GLY A 740 -28.39 -19.65 29.89
CA GLY A 740 -28.07 -18.40 29.21
C GLY A 740 -28.41 -17.16 30.04
N GLY A 741 -29.31 -17.29 31.03
CA GLY A 741 -29.86 -16.19 31.81
C GLY A 741 -31.38 -16.19 31.83
N PRO A 742 -32.03 -15.28 32.58
CA PRO A 742 -33.49 -15.20 32.64
C PRO A 742 -34.12 -14.97 31.25
N GLY A 743 -35.07 -15.82 30.86
CA GLY A 743 -35.76 -15.71 29.57
C GLY A 743 -34.99 -16.23 28.36
N VAL A 744 -33.79 -16.80 28.55
CA VAL A 744 -33.01 -17.42 27.48
C VAL A 744 -33.26 -18.93 27.44
N SER A 745 -33.63 -19.46 26.26
CA SER A 745 -33.88 -20.90 26.08
C SER A 745 -32.60 -21.73 26.30
N ALA A 746 -32.70 -22.84 27.02
CA ALA A 746 -31.59 -23.79 27.19
C ALA A 746 -31.11 -24.39 25.83
N ALA A 747 -31.99 -24.44 24.82
CA ALA A 747 -31.63 -24.92 23.48
C ALA A 747 -30.64 -23.99 22.75
N ASN A 748 -30.47 -22.76 23.23
CA ASN A 748 -29.51 -21.80 22.69
C ASN A 748 -28.09 -21.98 23.28
N GLY A 749 -27.94 -22.85 24.28
CA GLY A 749 -26.64 -23.25 24.80
C GLY A 749 -26.03 -24.29 23.86
N LEU A 750 -24.98 -23.88 23.14
CA LEU A 750 -24.28 -24.73 22.18
C LEU A 750 -23.05 -25.37 22.83
N THR A 751 -22.75 -26.59 22.41
CA THR A 751 -21.46 -27.25 22.71
C THR A 751 -20.34 -26.63 21.87
N ALA A 752 -19.08 -26.87 22.26
CA ALA A 752 -17.93 -26.43 21.46
C ALA A 752 -17.99 -26.91 20.00
N ALA A 753 -18.42 -28.15 19.76
CA ALA A 753 -18.57 -28.69 18.41
C ALA A 753 -19.69 -27.99 17.61
N GLN A 754 -20.81 -27.65 18.25
CA GLN A 754 -21.88 -26.89 17.61
C GLN A 754 -21.46 -25.46 17.29
N MET A 755 -20.69 -24.81 18.18
CA MET A 755 -20.17 -23.47 17.94
C MET A 755 -19.26 -23.39 16.71
N SER A 756 -18.52 -24.46 16.41
CA SER A 756 -17.67 -24.56 15.22
C SER A 756 -18.43 -24.96 13.95
N SER A 757 -19.76 -25.03 13.99
CA SER A 757 -20.61 -25.47 12.87
C SER A 757 -21.62 -24.39 12.48
N PRO A 758 -21.55 -23.81 11.26
CA PRO A 758 -22.51 -22.81 10.79
C PRO A 758 -23.98 -23.24 10.87
N ALA A 759 -24.25 -24.54 10.68
CA ALA A 759 -25.61 -25.09 10.70
C ALA A 759 -26.28 -25.01 12.10
N SER A 760 -25.51 -24.79 13.16
CA SER A 760 -26.04 -24.64 14.53
C SER A 760 -26.69 -23.28 14.77
N PHE A 761 -26.40 -22.29 13.92
CA PHE A 761 -26.84 -20.91 14.09
C PHE A 761 -28.06 -20.61 13.21
N SER A 762 -29.25 -20.87 13.75
CA SER A 762 -30.51 -20.59 13.05
C SER A 762 -30.67 -19.09 12.75
N GLY A 763 -30.97 -18.78 11.49
CA GLY A 763 -31.20 -17.41 11.01
C GLY A 763 -29.95 -16.60 10.69
N TRP A 764 -28.74 -17.16 10.87
CA TRP A 764 -27.47 -16.47 10.60
C TRP A 764 -27.03 -16.68 9.16
N SER A 765 -26.49 -15.64 8.52
CA SER A 765 -25.99 -15.71 7.14
C SER A 765 -24.47 -15.85 7.09
N PHE A 766 -24.02 -17.02 6.63
CA PHE A 766 -22.60 -17.35 6.37
C PHE A 766 -22.23 -17.35 4.87
N ALA A 767 -23.19 -17.04 4.00
CA ALA A 767 -22.95 -16.96 2.56
C ALA A 767 -22.04 -15.76 2.23
N PRO A 768 -21.39 -15.72 1.04
CA PRO A 768 -20.66 -14.53 0.60
C PRO A 768 -21.53 -13.26 0.66
N GLY A 769 -21.03 -12.21 1.31
CA GLY A 769 -21.79 -10.98 1.59
C GLY A 769 -22.71 -11.07 2.81
N GLY A 770 -22.71 -12.21 3.52
CA GLY A 770 -23.35 -12.39 4.82
C GLY A 770 -22.56 -11.72 5.95
N VAL A 771 -23.13 -11.78 7.15
CA VAL A 771 -22.59 -11.12 8.36
C VAL A 771 -21.47 -11.92 8.99
N TRP A 772 -21.57 -13.25 8.92
CA TRP A 772 -20.69 -14.16 9.63
C TRP A 772 -19.79 -14.92 8.65
N ALA A 773 -18.60 -15.25 9.12
CA ALA A 773 -17.68 -16.17 8.49
C ALA A 773 -17.28 -17.26 9.48
N MET A 774 -16.92 -18.43 8.94
CA MET A 774 -16.34 -19.53 9.71
C MET A 774 -15.05 -19.98 9.00
N PRO A 775 -13.91 -19.32 9.27
CA PRO A 775 -12.63 -19.72 8.72
C PRO A 775 -12.28 -21.17 9.07
N ALA A 776 -11.47 -21.82 8.23
CA ALA A 776 -11.05 -23.20 8.47
C ALA A 776 -10.35 -23.32 9.84
N GLY A 777 -10.84 -24.22 10.70
CA GLY A 777 -10.32 -24.43 12.05
C GLY A 777 -10.85 -23.47 13.12
N ALA A 778 -11.76 -22.55 12.78
CA ALA A 778 -12.38 -21.66 13.76
C ALA A 778 -13.26 -22.43 14.75
N THR A 779 -13.17 -22.06 16.03
CA THR A 779 -13.96 -22.68 17.11
C THR A 779 -15.35 -22.07 17.29
N ASN A 780 -15.57 -20.89 16.69
CA ASN A 780 -16.80 -20.10 16.72
C ASN A 780 -16.85 -19.20 15.49
N PRO A 781 -18.02 -18.64 15.13
CA PRO A 781 -18.13 -17.64 14.07
C PRO A 781 -17.26 -16.41 14.36
N VAL A 782 -16.83 -15.73 13.30
CA VAL A 782 -16.29 -14.37 13.34
C VAL A 782 -17.09 -13.49 12.39
N LEU A 783 -16.99 -12.18 12.55
CA LEU A 783 -17.67 -11.28 11.63
C LEU A 783 -16.97 -11.31 10.27
N ALA A 784 -17.74 -11.39 9.19
CA ALA A 784 -17.20 -11.54 7.84
C ALA A 784 -16.25 -10.39 7.47
N TRP A 785 -16.53 -9.18 7.96
CA TRP A 785 -15.68 -8.00 7.74
C TRP A 785 -14.30 -8.12 8.39
N GLN A 786 -14.13 -8.95 9.43
CA GLN A 786 -12.82 -9.15 10.09
C GLN A 786 -11.86 -10.00 9.24
N VAL A 787 -12.38 -10.76 8.27
CA VAL A 787 -11.59 -11.70 7.47
C VAL A 787 -11.55 -11.35 5.98
N SER A 788 -12.35 -10.39 5.53
CA SER A 788 -12.43 -10.01 4.12
C SER A 788 -11.25 -9.20 3.59
N GLY A 789 -10.27 -8.82 4.44
CA GLY A 789 -9.24 -7.84 4.11
C GLY A 789 -9.86 -6.44 3.99
N HIS A 790 -9.21 -5.42 4.56
CA HIS A 790 -9.58 -4.02 4.36
C HIS A 790 -8.99 -3.50 3.05
#